data_AF-A0A7Z2JFG0-F1
#
_entry.id   AF-A0A7Z2JFG0-F1
#
_cell.length_a   1.000
_cell.length_b   1.000
_cell.length_c   1.000
_cell.angle_alpha   90.00
_cell.angle_beta   90.00
_cell.angle_gamma   90.00
#
_symmetry.space_group_name_H-M   'P 1'
#
loop_
_entity.id
_entity.type
_entity.pdbx_description
1 polymer ?
#
loop_
_entity_poly.entity_id
_entity_poly.type
_entity_poly.pdbx_seq_one_letter_code
_entity_poly.pdbx_strand_id
1 'polypeptide(L)'
;MTAFPTLTDPAALAADAIGKHDIDRVMQVAIAHHRKQEYAEAAALYAQVIGADGEHVDAHYHLGVLHLQLEQHAEAVPHFEIVLGQLPQNGQIWIYYINALVASGQPDAARAALEIARQHGLPDDAVRTLLARIDGEDEPAEAALEAASEPAAAAATEPATRENDAISSAEAVASAADVAETADTAATADMADAAPPVSLDPRRASPQEQRQLHQLVSAGKLDAALKLALHLTEQNPAHGECWLDLGLIQQATGNYRDAVDTGEHAARLLPNHLPAQTQLSDRLILTRQYQRAKAHCLEALERFPESAALHRNLGSALLEMGSPDEGFAHLRRATELKPTAIEYDTLATAMGRHGLFEEAEATFRRALEMSPMSSSMHSNLLFYVMHKPNFSAAEAFAEFREFAARHEAPLAGRTPRFANDRNPSRRLKVGFVSGDLINHPVAYFFLSVLEQLVQDPSLSLHIYSNYVVTDGFTTQIRQHATTWTEIFGMSNELVAQKIRDDGIDILVDLSGHTGRNRLVVFAQRAAPVQVSWIGNPATTGLDAVDYYLSDRFVTPLDPFESRFSETLAFLPALAPFKPHPKSPDVNELPALKNGYITFGSFSRIVKIGKEVVALWARVLREVPNSRMLIGAVSAKDQMVRLIEMFAAEGIEASRVSFLGRANVTTYLQQHNLIDVCLDTFPFGNSTTTMQALWMGVPTMTLPGDSMASRSSTGWLTHLGLDAAFVAQDKDDFVHKCAALAADPEALAVVRQELREYCRQSVLIDAGTISRAAARAFRIMWKRWCDGLAPEHFEVLAQDVALEAPIDNPADSASATDSASAASAGQAAEPTLPTNTSRLPAGMKPVRFVCGTRSSRAGFFKETALGRSLMLYQDHPSLQVQLFDENTRGLSSIYNEAIDHAKAHPAILVFVHDDVWLTDNFWDERIRESLAHFDIVGIAGNRRRLPRQPAWCFASSQLEWDDVRYLSGSVGHGKGFPSNNVRRFGPSGQACKLLDGLLLIADSETLVKRNLRFDEQFKFHFYDMDFCRQAELKNLRMGTWPMSVVHESVGAFGPDAWREGYERYLNKYKD
;
A
#
# COMPACT_ATOMS: atom_id res chain seq x y z
N MET A 1 41.60 -13.79 -39.34
CA MET A 1 41.43 -14.81 -40.39
C MET A 1 41.32 -16.14 -39.66
N THR A 2 40.17 -16.78 -39.51
CA THR A 2 39.18 -17.19 -40.52
C THR A 2 37.74 -17.07 -40.02
N ALA A 3 36.80 -16.97 -40.96
CA ALA A 3 35.39 -16.61 -40.79
C ALA A 3 34.45 -17.75 -40.37
N PHE A 4 33.25 -17.35 -39.95
CA PHE A 4 32.04 -18.12 -39.61
C PHE A 4 31.65 -19.26 -40.57
N PRO A 5 30.92 -20.28 -40.07
CA PRO A 5 29.84 -20.92 -40.80
C PRO A 5 28.48 -20.30 -40.41
N THR A 6 27.74 -19.90 -41.44
CA THR A 6 26.35 -19.44 -41.44
C THR A 6 25.38 -20.53 -40.99
N LEU A 7 24.44 -20.17 -40.11
CA LEU A 7 23.26 -20.97 -39.75
C LEU A 7 22.35 -21.15 -40.97
N THR A 8 21.95 -22.39 -41.18
CA THR A 8 21.06 -22.88 -42.24
C THR A 8 19.62 -22.41 -42.08
N ASP A 9 18.98 -22.22 -43.23
CA ASP A 9 17.59 -21.88 -43.52
C ASP A 9 16.55 -22.70 -42.70
N PRO A 10 15.56 -22.06 -42.03
CA PRO A 10 14.52 -22.74 -41.27
C PRO A 10 13.45 -23.47 -42.10
N ALA A 11 13.45 -23.37 -43.43
CA ALA A 11 12.37 -23.90 -44.27
C ALA A 11 12.49 -25.39 -44.66
N ALA A 12 13.45 -26.14 -44.10
CA ALA A 12 13.74 -27.51 -44.55
C ALA A 12 13.74 -28.57 -43.43
N LEU A 13 12.61 -28.75 -42.74
CA LEU A 13 12.33 -29.97 -41.96
C LEU A 13 10.85 -30.35 -42.08
N ALA A 14 10.51 -31.06 -43.15
CA ALA A 14 9.28 -31.83 -43.24
C ALA A 14 9.61 -33.33 -43.11
N ALA A 15 8.89 -33.98 -42.19
CA ALA A 15 8.68 -35.43 -42.07
C ALA A 15 9.74 -36.31 -41.34
N ASP A 16 10.35 -35.84 -40.24
CA ASP A 16 10.91 -36.74 -39.22
C ASP A 16 10.35 -36.39 -37.83
N ALA A 17 9.98 -37.41 -37.06
CA ALA A 17 9.29 -37.27 -35.78
C ALA A 17 10.07 -36.39 -34.79
N ILE A 18 9.44 -35.29 -34.36
CA ILE A 18 9.98 -34.33 -33.40
C ILE A 18 10.24 -35.07 -32.07
N GLY A 19 11.49 -35.05 -31.59
CA GLY A 19 11.83 -35.59 -30.28
C GLY A 19 11.27 -34.74 -29.14
N LYS A 20 11.13 -35.29 -27.93
CA LYS A 20 10.51 -34.61 -26.78
C LYS A 20 11.14 -33.25 -26.42
N HIS A 21 12.44 -33.07 -26.66
CA HIS A 21 13.15 -31.78 -26.45
C HIS A 21 12.90 -30.76 -27.58
N ASP A 22 12.49 -31.21 -28.76
CA ASP A 22 12.13 -30.33 -29.88
C ASP A 22 10.66 -29.87 -29.79
N ILE A 23 9.78 -30.62 -29.11
CA ILE A 23 8.38 -30.24 -28.88
C ILE A 23 8.28 -28.90 -28.13
N ASP A 24 9.00 -28.74 -27.00
CA ASP A 24 8.99 -27.50 -26.22
C ASP A 24 9.47 -26.29 -27.04
N ARG A 25 10.46 -26.51 -27.92
CA ARG A 25 11.01 -25.47 -28.79
C ARG A 25 10.02 -25.10 -29.89
N VAL A 26 9.42 -26.07 -30.56
CA VAL A 26 8.39 -25.85 -31.59
C VAL A 26 7.17 -25.17 -30.97
N MET A 27 6.80 -25.54 -29.74
CA MET A 27 5.72 -24.91 -28.98
C MET A 27 6.01 -23.44 -28.65
N GLN A 28 7.23 -23.11 -28.21
CA GLN A 28 7.64 -21.72 -27.99
C GLN A 28 7.61 -20.88 -29.28
N VAL A 29 8.02 -21.48 -30.41
CA VAL A 29 7.95 -20.82 -31.72
C VAL A 29 6.49 -20.63 -32.17
N ALA A 30 5.63 -21.63 -31.96
CA ALA A 30 4.19 -21.53 -32.23
C ALA A 30 3.53 -20.40 -31.43
N ILE A 31 3.85 -20.29 -30.13
CA ILE A 31 3.37 -19.21 -29.25
C ILE A 31 3.91 -17.84 -29.72
N ALA A 32 5.16 -17.78 -30.17
CA ALA A 32 5.75 -16.56 -30.70
C ALA A 32 5.02 -16.10 -31.98
N HIS A 33 4.74 -17.00 -32.93
CA HIS A 33 3.92 -16.70 -34.12
C HIS A 33 2.49 -16.27 -33.74
N HIS A 34 1.86 -16.97 -32.78
CA HIS A 34 0.51 -16.63 -32.29
C HIS A 34 0.49 -15.21 -31.69
N ARG A 35 1.50 -14.82 -30.90
CA ARG A 35 1.62 -13.46 -30.31
C ARG A 35 1.86 -12.37 -31.36
N LYS A 36 2.49 -12.70 -32.48
CA LYS A 36 2.68 -11.81 -33.63
C LYS A 36 1.46 -11.73 -34.56
N GLN A 37 0.38 -12.45 -34.26
CA GLN A 37 -0.80 -12.59 -35.13
C GLN A 37 -0.52 -13.28 -36.46
N GLU A 38 0.57 -14.05 -36.54
CA GLU A 38 0.92 -14.92 -37.67
C GLU A 38 0.15 -16.25 -37.51
N TYR A 39 -1.19 -16.17 -37.61
CA TYR A 39 -2.08 -17.25 -37.17
C TYR A 39 -1.95 -18.53 -38.01
N ALA A 40 -1.60 -18.43 -39.29
CA ALA A 40 -1.44 -19.60 -40.16
C ALA A 40 -0.20 -20.42 -39.78
N GLU A 41 0.91 -19.74 -39.51
CA GLU A 41 2.17 -20.31 -39.07
C GLU A 41 2.04 -20.87 -37.66
N ALA A 42 1.37 -20.15 -36.76
CA ALA A 42 1.07 -20.63 -35.41
C ALA A 42 0.22 -21.91 -35.43
N ALA A 43 -0.86 -21.93 -36.22
CA ALA A 43 -1.73 -23.10 -36.36
C ALA A 43 -0.97 -24.31 -36.93
N ALA A 44 -0.11 -24.10 -37.94
CA ALA A 44 0.71 -25.16 -38.52
C ALA A 44 1.68 -25.77 -37.49
N LEU A 45 2.30 -24.95 -36.65
CA LEU A 45 3.23 -25.41 -35.62
C LEU A 45 2.52 -26.08 -34.43
N TYR A 46 1.36 -25.57 -33.99
CA TYR A 46 0.54 -26.27 -33.00
C TYR A 46 0.07 -27.63 -33.53
N ALA A 47 -0.37 -27.70 -34.79
CA ALA A 47 -0.74 -28.95 -35.44
C ALA A 47 0.47 -29.91 -35.57
N GLN A 48 1.68 -29.39 -35.73
CA GLN A 48 2.90 -30.19 -35.76
C GLN A 48 3.24 -30.76 -34.37
N VAL A 49 3.06 -29.97 -33.29
CA VAL A 49 3.19 -30.44 -31.91
C VAL A 49 2.14 -31.51 -31.61
N ILE A 50 0.88 -31.29 -31.98
CA ILE A 50 -0.21 -32.28 -31.83
C ILE A 50 0.06 -33.54 -32.67
N GLY A 51 0.65 -33.39 -33.86
CA GLY A 51 1.06 -34.52 -34.69
C GLY A 51 2.18 -35.37 -34.07
N ALA A 52 3.03 -34.77 -33.23
CA ALA A 52 4.09 -35.47 -32.49
C ALA A 52 3.62 -36.01 -31.14
N ASP A 53 2.73 -35.29 -30.46
CA ASP A 53 2.10 -35.66 -29.19
C ASP A 53 0.61 -35.27 -29.22
N GLY A 54 -0.23 -36.24 -29.58
CA GLY A 54 -1.67 -36.05 -29.78
C GLY A 54 -2.46 -35.74 -28.51
N GLU A 55 -1.84 -35.80 -27.34
CA GLU A 55 -2.45 -35.44 -26.05
C GLU A 55 -1.81 -34.18 -25.43
N HIS A 56 -0.99 -33.43 -26.19
CA HIS A 56 -0.26 -32.27 -25.69
C HIS A 56 -1.19 -31.10 -25.33
N VAL A 57 -1.53 -31.00 -24.04
CA VAL A 57 -2.54 -30.09 -23.49
C VAL A 57 -2.38 -28.65 -23.96
N ASP A 58 -1.18 -28.09 -23.87
CA ASP A 58 -0.95 -26.68 -24.19
C ASP A 58 -1.15 -26.39 -25.69
N ALA A 59 -0.82 -27.35 -26.56
CA ALA A 59 -0.95 -27.19 -28.00
C ALA A 59 -2.43 -27.24 -28.42
N HIS A 60 -3.20 -28.16 -27.81
CA HIS A 60 -4.65 -28.17 -27.97
C HIS A 60 -5.31 -26.91 -27.41
N TYR A 61 -4.89 -26.43 -26.24
CA TYR A 61 -5.43 -25.19 -25.65
C TYR A 61 -5.19 -23.99 -26.57
N HIS A 62 -3.95 -23.78 -27.01
CA HIS A 62 -3.61 -22.64 -27.85
C HIS A 62 -4.21 -22.71 -29.25
N LEU A 63 -4.32 -23.90 -29.85
CA LEU A 63 -4.99 -24.07 -31.14
C LEU A 63 -6.51 -23.87 -31.04
N GLY A 64 -7.15 -24.34 -29.96
CA GLY A 64 -8.57 -24.07 -29.70
C GLY A 64 -8.88 -22.59 -29.49
N VAL A 65 -8.02 -21.87 -28.76
CA VAL A 65 -8.13 -20.40 -28.60
C VAL A 65 -7.92 -19.68 -29.93
N LEU A 66 -6.95 -20.12 -30.74
CA LEU A 66 -6.71 -19.57 -32.07
C LEU A 66 -7.93 -19.73 -32.98
N HIS A 67 -8.57 -20.91 -32.97
CA HIS A 67 -9.81 -21.13 -33.69
C HIS A 67 -10.95 -20.23 -33.21
N LEU A 68 -11.08 -19.97 -31.89
CA LEU A 68 -12.04 -18.97 -31.39
C LEU A 68 -11.76 -17.55 -31.89
N GLN A 69 -10.49 -17.14 -31.97
CA GLN A 69 -10.08 -15.82 -32.46
C GLN A 69 -10.34 -15.62 -33.95
N LEU A 70 -10.28 -16.71 -34.72
CA LEU A 70 -10.60 -16.72 -36.15
C LEU A 70 -12.08 -16.96 -36.45
N GLU A 71 -12.95 -16.93 -35.42
CA GLU A 71 -14.39 -17.23 -35.53
C GLU A 71 -14.70 -18.64 -36.08
N GLN A 72 -13.73 -19.56 -35.97
CA GLN A 72 -13.80 -20.98 -36.36
C GLN A 72 -14.30 -21.80 -35.17
N HIS A 73 -15.51 -21.49 -34.72
CA HIS A 73 -16.04 -22.00 -33.44
C HIS A 73 -16.22 -23.52 -33.41
N ALA A 74 -16.56 -24.15 -34.54
CA ALA A 74 -16.76 -25.60 -34.61
C ALA A 74 -15.43 -26.38 -34.49
N GLU A 75 -14.36 -25.81 -35.04
CA GLU A 75 -13.02 -26.37 -35.02
C GLU A 75 -12.38 -26.26 -33.63
N ALA A 76 -12.77 -25.27 -32.83
CA ALA A 76 -12.27 -25.10 -31.45
C ALA A 76 -12.77 -26.18 -30.48
N VAL A 77 -13.99 -26.70 -30.69
CA VAL A 77 -14.68 -27.67 -29.81
C VAL A 77 -13.83 -28.92 -29.50
N PRO A 78 -13.36 -29.71 -30.49
CA PRO A 78 -12.61 -30.94 -30.22
C PRO A 78 -11.28 -30.69 -29.49
N HIS A 79 -10.66 -29.53 -29.65
CA HIS A 79 -9.45 -29.18 -28.92
C HIS A 79 -9.73 -28.94 -27.44
N PHE A 80 -10.80 -28.21 -27.11
CA PHE A 80 -11.16 -28.01 -25.71
C PHE A 80 -11.66 -29.30 -25.03
N GLU A 81 -12.27 -30.24 -25.75
CA GLU A 81 -12.64 -31.56 -25.20
C GLU A 81 -11.42 -32.34 -24.72
N ILE A 82 -10.34 -32.35 -25.52
CA ILE A 82 -9.08 -33.02 -25.17
C ILE A 82 -8.44 -32.35 -23.94
N VAL A 83 -8.46 -31.02 -23.88
CA VAL A 83 -7.90 -30.25 -22.75
C VAL A 83 -8.72 -30.46 -21.47
N LEU A 84 -10.06 -30.46 -21.56
CA LEU A 84 -10.95 -30.70 -20.42
C LEU A 84 -10.90 -32.16 -19.93
N GLY A 85 -10.60 -33.11 -20.81
CA GLY A 85 -10.35 -34.50 -20.43
C GLY A 85 -9.16 -34.66 -19.46
N GLN A 86 -8.20 -33.74 -19.50
CA GLN A 86 -7.01 -33.75 -18.63
C GLN A 86 -7.07 -32.71 -17.50
N LEU A 87 -7.69 -31.54 -17.73
CA LEU A 87 -7.79 -30.43 -16.78
C LEU A 87 -9.26 -30.02 -16.49
N PRO A 88 -10.11 -30.93 -15.97
CA PRO A 88 -11.53 -30.65 -15.78
C PRO A 88 -11.82 -29.62 -14.69
N GLN A 89 -10.86 -29.28 -13.83
CA GLN A 89 -11.03 -28.27 -12.76
C GLN A 89 -10.77 -26.82 -13.23
N ASN A 90 -10.33 -26.62 -14.48
CA ASN A 90 -10.02 -25.29 -14.98
C ASN A 90 -11.28 -24.62 -15.56
N GLY A 91 -11.89 -23.73 -14.76
CA GLY A 91 -13.13 -23.03 -15.12
C GLY A 91 -13.04 -22.20 -16.40
N GLN A 92 -11.88 -21.61 -16.71
CA GLN A 92 -11.69 -20.80 -17.91
C GLN A 92 -11.85 -21.61 -19.21
N ILE A 93 -11.45 -22.89 -19.19
CA ILE A 93 -11.53 -23.78 -20.35
C ILE A 93 -12.98 -24.22 -20.58
N TRP A 94 -13.75 -24.42 -19.50
CA TRP A 94 -15.19 -24.64 -19.58
C TRP A 94 -15.92 -23.48 -20.25
N ILE A 95 -15.53 -22.24 -19.94
CA ILE A 95 -16.09 -21.05 -20.60
C ILE A 95 -15.80 -21.06 -22.11
N TYR A 96 -14.54 -21.28 -22.49
CA TYR A 96 -14.18 -21.32 -23.92
C TYR A 96 -14.89 -22.44 -24.68
N TYR A 97 -15.00 -23.62 -24.07
CA TYR A 97 -15.71 -24.76 -24.63
C TYR A 97 -17.21 -24.47 -24.81
N ILE A 98 -17.89 -23.97 -23.78
CA ILE A 98 -19.32 -23.66 -23.81
C ILE A 98 -19.61 -22.54 -24.82
N ASN A 99 -18.77 -21.52 -24.88
CA ASN A 99 -18.89 -20.45 -25.88
C ASN A 99 -18.66 -20.97 -27.32
N ALA A 100 -17.70 -21.87 -27.53
CA ALA A 100 -17.48 -22.53 -28.82
C ALA A 100 -18.70 -23.36 -29.24
N LEU A 101 -19.33 -24.08 -28.30
CA LEU A 101 -20.55 -24.85 -28.55
C LEU A 101 -21.75 -23.97 -28.90
N VAL A 102 -21.97 -22.87 -28.16
CA VAL A 102 -23.04 -21.91 -28.47
C VAL A 102 -22.82 -21.28 -29.84
N ALA A 103 -21.61 -20.78 -30.11
CA ALA A 103 -21.30 -20.10 -31.36
C ALA A 103 -21.24 -21.03 -32.59
N SER A 104 -21.01 -22.34 -32.38
CA SER A 104 -21.14 -23.37 -33.43
C SER A 104 -22.55 -23.92 -33.60
N GLY A 105 -23.55 -23.35 -32.91
CA GLY A 105 -24.96 -23.73 -33.05
C GLY A 105 -25.35 -25.03 -32.32
N GLN A 106 -24.65 -25.36 -31.24
CA GLN A 106 -24.86 -26.58 -30.44
C GLN A 106 -25.30 -26.27 -28.99
N PRO A 107 -26.45 -25.58 -28.78
CA PRO A 107 -26.89 -25.12 -27.45
C PRO A 107 -27.25 -26.27 -26.48
N ASP A 108 -27.71 -27.41 -26.99
CA ASP A 108 -28.01 -28.58 -26.15
C ASP A 108 -26.73 -29.21 -25.57
N ALA A 109 -25.67 -29.28 -26.38
CA ALA A 109 -24.35 -29.71 -25.94
C ALA A 109 -23.75 -28.70 -24.95
N ALA A 110 -23.92 -27.40 -25.20
CA ALA A 110 -23.50 -26.34 -24.28
C ALA A 110 -24.19 -26.45 -22.91
N ARG A 111 -25.48 -26.79 -22.88
CA ARG A 111 -26.24 -26.99 -21.64
C ARG A 111 -25.78 -28.22 -20.86
N ALA A 112 -25.48 -29.32 -21.56
CA ALA A 112 -24.90 -30.51 -20.94
C ALA A 112 -23.49 -30.24 -20.39
N ALA A 113 -22.65 -29.53 -21.15
CA ALA A 113 -21.32 -29.12 -20.73
C ALA A 113 -21.36 -28.18 -19.51
N LEU A 114 -22.33 -27.26 -19.44
CA LEU A 114 -22.51 -26.35 -18.30
C LEU A 114 -22.84 -27.10 -17.00
N GLU A 115 -23.67 -28.14 -17.07
CA GLU A 115 -23.98 -28.96 -15.90
C GLU A 115 -22.75 -29.74 -15.40
N ILE A 116 -21.92 -30.24 -16.32
CA ILE A 116 -20.65 -30.91 -15.98
C ILE A 116 -19.66 -29.89 -15.40
N ALA A 117 -19.54 -28.70 -15.98
CA ALA A 117 -18.68 -27.62 -15.49
C ALA A 117 -19.04 -27.21 -14.05
N ARG A 118 -20.34 -27.15 -13.73
CA ARG A 118 -20.83 -26.89 -12.36
C ARG A 118 -20.35 -27.95 -11.36
N GLN A 119 -20.37 -29.23 -11.75
CA GLN A 119 -19.87 -30.32 -10.90
C GLN A 119 -18.36 -30.24 -10.65
N HIS A 120 -17.62 -29.60 -11.56
CA HIS A 120 -16.18 -29.37 -11.44
C HIS A 120 -15.79 -28.03 -10.82
N GLY A 121 -16.74 -27.30 -10.22
CA GLY A 121 -16.46 -26.12 -9.39
C GLY A 121 -16.54 -24.78 -10.12
N LEU A 122 -17.21 -24.72 -11.28
CA LEU A 122 -17.49 -23.44 -11.94
C LEU A 122 -18.42 -22.57 -11.04
N PRO A 123 -18.06 -21.31 -10.73
CA PRO A 123 -18.83 -20.43 -9.86
C PRO A 123 -20.28 -20.16 -10.34
N ASP A 124 -21.22 -20.01 -9.41
CA ASP A 124 -22.66 -19.85 -9.71
C ASP A 124 -23.00 -18.59 -10.52
N ASP A 125 -22.19 -17.54 -10.42
CA ASP A 125 -22.27 -16.34 -11.25
C ASP A 125 -21.86 -16.60 -12.70
N ALA A 126 -20.73 -17.28 -12.93
CA ALA A 126 -20.31 -17.73 -14.26
C ALA A 126 -21.35 -18.68 -14.90
N VAL A 127 -21.93 -19.59 -14.11
CA VAL A 127 -22.98 -20.51 -14.58
C VAL A 127 -24.22 -19.76 -15.06
N ARG A 128 -24.63 -18.73 -14.31
CA ARG A 128 -25.79 -17.89 -14.67
C ARG A 128 -25.56 -17.12 -15.98
N THR A 129 -24.38 -16.53 -16.14
CA THR A 129 -24.03 -15.78 -17.36
C THR A 129 -23.94 -16.69 -18.59
N LEU A 130 -23.37 -17.88 -18.47
CA LEU A 130 -23.32 -18.85 -19.56
C LEU A 130 -24.71 -19.40 -19.90
N LEU A 131 -25.56 -19.62 -18.91
CA LEU A 131 -26.94 -20.09 -19.14
C LEU A 131 -27.75 -19.05 -19.91
N ALA A 132 -27.70 -17.77 -19.51
CA ALA A 132 -28.37 -16.67 -20.23
C ALA A 132 -27.92 -16.60 -21.69
N ARG A 133 -26.62 -16.85 -21.94
CA ARG A 133 -26.05 -16.87 -23.30
C ARG A 133 -26.45 -18.10 -24.12
N ILE A 134 -26.58 -19.29 -23.50
CA ILE A 134 -27.15 -20.49 -24.15
C ILE A 134 -28.62 -20.26 -24.53
N ASP A 135 -29.34 -19.48 -23.72
CA ASP A 135 -30.74 -19.13 -23.92
C ASP A 135 -30.95 -17.95 -24.89
N GLY A 136 -29.86 -17.30 -25.35
CA GLY A 136 -29.89 -16.23 -26.35
C GLY A 136 -30.20 -14.83 -25.82
N GLU A 137 -30.00 -14.59 -24.52
CA GLU A 137 -30.14 -13.27 -23.90
C GLU A 137 -28.80 -12.50 -24.01
N ASP A 138 -28.75 -11.45 -24.84
CA ASP A 138 -27.53 -10.71 -25.18
C ASP A 138 -26.96 -9.88 -24.00
N GLU A 139 -25.91 -10.38 -23.35
CA GLU A 139 -24.96 -9.59 -22.54
C GLU A 139 -23.51 -9.74 -23.05
N PRO A 140 -22.66 -8.69 -22.90
CA PRO A 140 -21.29 -8.68 -23.42
C PRO A 140 -20.37 -9.73 -22.76
N ALA A 141 -19.49 -10.33 -23.57
CA ALA A 141 -18.68 -11.53 -23.28
C ALA A 141 -17.68 -11.41 -22.10
N GLU A 142 -17.40 -10.22 -21.60
CA GLU A 142 -16.32 -9.95 -20.63
C GLU A 142 -16.65 -10.41 -19.20
N ALA A 143 -17.93 -10.43 -18.81
CA ALA A 143 -18.35 -10.73 -17.44
C ALA A 143 -18.18 -12.21 -17.03
N ALA A 144 -18.34 -13.16 -17.96
CA ALA A 144 -18.16 -14.59 -17.67
C ALA A 144 -16.68 -14.95 -17.49
N LEU A 145 -15.79 -14.38 -18.32
CA LEU A 145 -14.34 -14.58 -18.27
C LEU A 145 -13.71 -14.05 -16.97
N GLU A 146 -14.26 -12.97 -16.40
CA GLU A 146 -13.85 -12.45 -15.09
C GLU A 146 -14.20 -13.39 -13.92
N ALA A 147 -15.22 -14.25 -14.06
CA ALA A 147 -15.69 -15.09 -12.95
C ALA A 147 -14.96 -16.45 -12.84
N ALA A 148 -14.40 -17.00 -13.93
CA ALA A 148 -13.74 -18.31 -13.92
C ALA A 148 -12.20 -18.29 -13.88
N SER A 149 -11.59 -17.11 -13.75
CA SER A 149 -10.14 -16.94 -13.73
C SER A 149 -9.56 -16.94 -12.31
N GLU A 150 -9.50 -18.12 -11.66
CA GLU A 150 -8.47 -18.57 -10.67
C GLU A 150 -8.80 -19.95 -10.05
N PRO A 151 -7.84 -20.89 -9.82
CA PRO A 151 -6.59 -21.14 -10.54
C PRO A 151 -6.31 -22.63 -10.87
N ALA A 152 -5.73 -22.90 -12.04
CA ALA A 152 -4.76 -23.98 -12.24
C ALA A 152 -3.58 -23.38 -13.02
N ALA A 153 -2.45 -23.17 -12.35
CA ALA A 153 -1.28 -22.49 -12.92
C ALA A 153 -0.25 -23.49 -13.45
N ALA A 154 0.10 -23.36 -14.73
CA ALA A 154 1.40 -23.59 -15.38
C ALA A 154 1.13 -23.44 -16.90
N ALA A 155 1.89 -22.77 -17.76
CA ALA A 155 3.20 -22.14 -17.68
C ALA A 155 3.30 -21.07 -18.80
N ALA A 156 4.48 -20.46 -18.92
CA ALA A 156 4.96 -19.67 -20.07
C ALA A 156 4.49 -18.20 -20.25
N THR A 157 5.13 -17.34 -19.46
CA THR A 157 5.84 -16.13 -19.88
C THR A 157 5.61 -15.63 -21.32
N GLU A 158 5.00 -14.44 -21.44
CA GLU A 158 5.47 -13.20 -22.09
C GLU A 158 6.62 -13.22 -23.14
N PRO A 159 6.87 -12.18 -23.97
CA PRO A 159 6.07 -11.02 -24.37
C PRO A 159 6.27 -10.56 -25.87
N ALA A 160 5.59 -9.47 -26.25
CA ALA A 160 6.12 -8.28 -26.96
C ALA A 160 6.49 -8.25 -28.48
N THR A 161 6.04 -7.15 -29.11
CA THR A 161 6.76 -6.26 -30.07
C THR A 161 7.06 -6.81 -31.49
N ARG A 162 7.18 -6.05 -32.59
CA ARG A 162 7.15 -4.62 -32.97
C ARG A 162 7.35 -4.55 -34.51
N GLU A 163 7.23 -3.33 -35.06
CA GLU A 163 7.95 -2.80 -36.25
C GLU A 163 7.51 -3.30 -37.64
N ASN A 164 6.79 -2.48 -38.42
CA ASN A 164 7.26 -1.41 -39.35
C ASN A 164 8.33 -1.88 -40.36
N ASP A 165 7.92 -2.00 -41.63
CA ASP A 165 8.34 -1.05 -42.68
C ASP A 165 7.58 -1.31 -44.00
N ALA A 166 6.94 -0.26 -44.50
CA ALA A 166 6.33 -0.20 -45.83
C ALA A 166 7.07 0.84 -46.66
N ILE A 167 7.54 0.41 -47.84
CA ILE A 167 8.12 1.26 -48.87
C ILE A 167 7.06 1.56 -49.94
N SER A 168 6.94 2.86 -50.26
CA SER A 168 6.52 3.45 -51.54
C SER A 168 5.02 3.32 -51.92
N SER A 169 4.33 4.33 -52.43
CA SER A 169 4.74 5.54 -53.14
C SER A 169 3.60 6.57 -53.12
N ALA A 170 3.99 7.83 -53.25
CA ALA A 170 3.14 9.00 -53.40
C ALA A 170 2.27 8.98 -54.68
N GLU A 171 1.14 9.69 -54.64
CA GLU A 171 0.84 10.78 -55.57
C GLU A 171 -0.31 11.66 -55.06
N ALA A 172 -0.07 12.97 -55.13
CA ALA A 172 -0.99 14.05 -54.78
C ALA A 172 -2.04 14.25 -55.88
N VAL A 173 -3.16 14.92 -55.58
CA VAL A 173 -3.66 16.13 -56.28
C VAL A 173 -4.89 16.68 -55.53
N ALA A 174 -4.92 18.01 -55.42
CA ALA A 174 -5.91 18.87 -54.80
C ALA A 174 -7.26 18.97 -55.56
N SER A 175 -8.31 19.47 -54.90
CA SER A 175 -9.07 20.67 -55.31
C SER A 175 -10.49 20.68 -54.72
N ALA A 176 -10.87 21.85 -54.21
CA ALA A 176 -12.20 22.20 -53.73
C ALA A 176 -13.14 22.66 -54.87
N ALA A 177 -14.39 22.97 -54.46
CA ALA A 177 -15.48 23.68 -55.15
C ALA A 177 -16.37 22.80 -56.06
N ASP A 178 -17.71 22.93 -56.15
CA ASP A 178 -18.70 23.86 -55.62
C ASP A 178 -20.12 23.34 -56.00
N VAL A 179 -21.17 24.03 -55.52
CA VAL A 179 -22.57 24.11 -56.03
C VAL A 179 -23.65 23.12 -55.53
N ALA A 180 -24.39 23.62 -54.54
CA ALA A 180 -25.84 23.77 -54.42
C ALA A 180 -26.86 23.03 -55.34
N GLU A 181 -27.99 22.67 -54.69
CA GLU A 181 -29.38 23.10 -54.99
C GLU A 181 -30.43 22.00 -55.25
N THR A 182 -31.54 22.17 -54.52
CA THR A 182 -32.96 21.80 -54.79
C THR A 182 -33.53 20.45 -54.32
N ALA A 183 -34.69 20.62 -53.67
CA ALA A 183 -35.65 19.67 -53.16
C ALA A 183 -36.37 18.86 -54.25
N ASP A 184 -36.84 17.64 -53.95
CA ASP A 184 -38.29 17.40 -53.79
C ASP A 184 -38.63 16.01 -53.20
N THR A 185 -39.72 16.02 -52.45
CA THR A 185 -40.71 15.01 -52.06
C THR A 185 -40.49 13.48 -52.18
N ALA A 186 -40.87 12.83 -51.06
CA ALA A 186 -41.83 11.73 -50.91
C ALA A 186 -41.35 10.25 -50.88
N ALA A 187 -41.56 9.67 -49.68
CA ALA A 187 -42.39 8.50 -49.38
C ALA A 187 -41.68 7.28 -48.73
N THR A 188 -42.07 7.02 -47.47
CA THR A 188 -42.41 5.72 -46.81
C THR A 188 -41.44 4.54 -46.96
N ALA A 189 -41.05 3.74 -45.98
CA ALA A 189 -41.41 3.39 -44.60
C ALA A 189 -40.08 2.83 -43.98
N ASP A 190 -39.81 2.62 -42.69
CA ASP A 190 -40.58 1.95 -41.64
C ASP A 190 -39.74 2.13 -40.35
N MET A 191 -40.29 2.73 -39.29
CA MET A 191 -39.70 2.78 -37.95
C MET A 191 -40.88 2.80 -36.96
N ALA A 192 -41.28 1.62 -36.51
CA ALA A 192 -42.21 1.44 -35.42
C ALA A 192 -41.40 1.00 -34.19
N ASP A 193 -41.18 1.92 -33.24
CA ASP A 193 -41.77 1.84 -31.90
C ASP A 193 -41.34 3.08 -31.08
N ALA A 194 -42.19 4.10 -31.05
CA ALA A 194 -42.05 5.23 -30.13
C ALA A 194 -43.42 5.49 -29.51
N ALA A 195 -43.48 5.44 -28.18
CA ALA A 195 -44.67 5.73 -27.38
C ALA A 195 -45.33 7.07 -27.80
N PRO A 196 -46.66 7.20 -27.69
CA PRO A 196 -47.38 8.37 -28.20
C PRO A 196 -47.00 9.64 -27.42
N PRO A 197 -46.97 10.83 -28.06
CA PRO A 197 -46.73 12.08 -27.36
C PRO A 197 -47.91 12.37 -26.44
N VAL A 198 -47.64 12.46 -25.13
CA VAL A 198 -48.61 12.94 -24.15
C VAL A 198 -48.95 14.40 -24.49
N SER A 199 -50.20 14.65 -24.86
CA SER A 199 -50.73 16.00 -24.99
C SER A 199 -50.86 16.61 -23.58
N LEU A 200 -49.88 17.45 -23.21
CA LEU A 200 -49.89 18.19 -21.95
C LEU A 200 -50.64 19.52 -22.15
N ASP A 201 -51.66 19.76 -21.31
CA ASP A 201 -52.34 21.05 -21.15
C ASP A 201 -51.28 22.14 -20.86
N PRO A 202 -51.19 23.26 -21.62
CA PRO A 202 -50.13 24.27 -21.50
C PRO A 202 -50.33 25.19 -20.28
N ARG A 203 -50.70 24.61 -19.13
CA ARG A 203 -50.72 25.33 -17.86
C ARG A 203 -49.30 25.74 -17.50
N ARG A 204 -49.14 27.03 -17.24
CA ARG A 204 -47.91 27.62 -16.73
C ARG A 204 -48.17 28.08 -15.31
N ALA A 205 -47.22 27.80 -14.43
CA ALA A 205 -47.18 28.35 -13.08
C ALA A 205 -47.29 29.88 -13.13
N SER A 206 -48.07 30.44 -12.21
CA SER A 206 -48.24 31.89 -12.13
C SER A 206 -46.94 32.57 -11.64
N PRO A 207 -46.70 33.83 -12.03
CA PRO A 207 -45.58 34.61 -11.50
C PRO A 207 -45.61 34.81 -9.98
N GLN A 208 -46.75 34.55 -9.32
CA GLN A 208 -46.86 34.59 -7.87
C GLN A 208 -46.30 33.31 -7.23
N GLU A 209 -46.61 32.15 -7.80
CA GLU A 209 -46.10 30.84 -7.34
C GLU A 209 -44.58 30.72 -7.53
N GLN A 210 -44.05 31.16 -8.67
CA GLN A 210 -42.59 31.21 -8.91
C GLN A 210 -41.89 32.13 -7.91
N ARG A 211 -42.46 33.32 -7.64
CA ARG A 211 -41.90 34.23 -6.62
C ARG A 211 -41.93 33.64 -5.23
N GLN A 212 -43.01 32.93 -4.87
CA GLN A 212 -43.11 32.23 -3.59
C GLN A 212 -42.02 31.14 -3.48
N LEU A 213 -41.78 30.39 -4.55
CA LEU A 213 -40.72 29.40 -4.60
C LEU A 213 -39.34 30.03 -4.37
N HIS A 214 -39.01 31.10 -5.11
CA HIS A 214 -37.74 31.81 -4.95
C HIS A 214 -37.59 32.47 -3.58
N GLN A 215 -38.69 32.91 -2.95
CA GLN A 215 -38.68 33.39 -1.56
C GLN A 215 -38.35 32.28 -0.56
N LEU A 216 -38.88 31.07 -0.75
CA LEU A 216 -38.55 29.93 0.11
C LEU A 216 -37.09 29.52 -0.02
N VAL A 217 -36.57 29.50 -1.26
CA VAL A 217 -35.14 29.21 -1.52
C VAL A 217 -34.25 30.27 -0.88
N SER A 218 -34.53 31.56 -1.09
CA SER A 218 -33.73 32.65 -0.51
C SER A 218 -33.83 32.72 1.03
N ALA A 219 -34.93 32.25 1.61
CA ALA A 219 -35.09 32.10 3.06
C ALA A 219 -34.44 30.81 3.62
N GLY A 220 -33.79 29.99 2.79
CA GLY A 220 -33.17 28.72 3.21
C GLY A 220 -34.15 27.62 3.60
N LYS A 221 -35.45 27.78 3.31
CA LYS A 221 -36.49 26.80 3.63
C LYS A 221 -36.58 25.73 2.54
N LEU A 222 -35.49 25.00 2.34
CA LEU A 222 -35.31 24.12 1.19
C LEU A 222 -36.32 22.96 1.14
N ASP A 223 -36.74 22.40 2.27
CA ASP A 223 -37.78 21.35 2.28
C ASP A 223 -39.14 21.86 1.83
N ALA A 224 -39.50 23.08 2.22
CA ALA A 224 -40.74 23.71 1.79
C ALA A 224 -40.66 24.12 0.31
N ALA A 225 -39.49 24.60 -0.13
CA ALA A 225 -39.23 24.89 -1.53
C ALA A 225 -39.32 23.62 -2.39
N LEU A 226 -38.75 22.49 -1.95
CA LEU A 226 -38.78 21.23 -2.68
C LEU A 226 -40.22 20.73 -2.85
N LYS A 227 -41.02 20.75 -1.77
CA LYS A 227 -42.44 20.37 -1.83
C LYS A 227 -43.23 21.25 -2.81
N LEU A 228 -42.99 22.56 -2.78
CA LEU A 228 -43.65 23.48 -3.70
C LEU A 228 -43.18 23.28 -5.15
N ALA A 229 -41.89 23.06 -5.38
CA ALA A 229 -41.34 22.82 -6.71
C ALA A 229 -41.92 21.54 -7.34
N LEU A 230 -41.99 20.44 -6.57
CA LEU A 230 -42.62 19.19 -7.00
C LEU A 230 -44.09 19.41 -7.39
N HIS A 231 -44.84 20.11 -6.54
CA HIS A 231 -46.24 20.45 -6.82
C HIS A 231 -46.40 21.29 -8.09
N LEU A 232 -45.52 22.26 -8.32
CA LEU A 232 -45.56 23.11 -9.50
C LEU A 232 -45.23 22.34 -10.78
N THR A 233 -44.30 21.38 -10.73
CA THR A 233 -43.99 20.51 -11.87
C THR A 233 -45.11 19.51 -12.17
N GLU A 234 -45.81 19.00 -11.15
CA GLU A 234 -46.99 18.13 -11.32
C GLU A 234 -48.16 18.89 -11.98
N GLN A 235 -48.41 20.13 -11.56
CA GLN A 235 -49.50 20.95 -12.10
C GLN A 235 -49.18 21.57 -13.47
N ASN A 236 -47.89 21.77 -13.76
CA ASN A 236 -47.42 22.46 -14.95
C ASN A 236 -46.31 21.64 -15.66
N PRO A 237 -46.60 20.40 -16.11
CA PRO A 237 -45.58 19.47 -16.59
C PRO A 237 -44.88 19.93 -17.88
N ALA A 238 -45.48 20.83 -18.65
CA ALA A 238 -44.88 21.44 -19.84
C ALA A 238 -44.09 22.74 -19.55
N HIS A 239 -44.07 23.23 -18.31
CA HIS A 239 -43.40 24.48 -17.94
C HIS A 239 -41.94 24.24 -17.57
N GLY A 240 -41.04 24.30 -18.56
CA GLY A 240 -39.62 23.99 -18.39
C GLY A 240 -38.90 24.76 -17.27
N GLU A 241 -39.25 26.02 -17.00
CA GLU A 241 -38.65 26.81 -15.90
C GLU A 241 -38.94 26.20 -14.51
N CYS A 242 -40.12 25.60 -14.33
CA CYS A 242 -40.46 24.94 -13.05
C CYS A 242 -39.60 23.68 -12.84
N TRP A 243 -39.31 22.94 -13.91
CA TRP A 243 -38.38 21.81 -13.86
C TRP A 243 -36.94 22.26 -13.63
N LEU A 244 -36.53 23.39 -14.19
CA LEU A 244 -35.21 23.98 -13.92
C LEU A 244 -35.06 24.35 -12.44
N ASP A 245 -36.06 25.03 -11.87
CA ASP A 245 -36.10 25.40 -10.45
C ASP A 245 -36.14 24.15 -9.55
N LEU A 246 -36.93 23.12 -9.91
CA LEU A 246 -36.94 21.86 -9.19
C LEU A 246 -35.57 21.19 -9.19
N GLY A 247 -34.89 21.13 -10.34
CA GLY A 247 -33.55 20.56 -10.44
C GLY A 247 -32.52 21.32 -9.61
N LEU A 248 -32.63 22.65 -9.54
CA LEU A 248 -31.78 23.48 -8.66
C LEU A 248 -32.06 23.20 -7.18
N ILE A 249 -33.32 23.06 -6.78
CA ILE A 249 -33.70 22.80 -5.40
C ILE A 249 -33.31 21.37 -5.00
N GLN A 250 -33.56 20.38 -5.84
CA GLN A 250 -33.10 19.01 -5.63
C GLN A 250 -31.58 18.95 -5.47
N GLN A 251 -30.83 19.71 -6.27
CA GLN A 251 -29.38 19.84 -6.12
C GLN A 251 -28.98 20.50 -4.79
N ALA A 252 -29.76 21.49 -4.31
CA ALA A 252 -29.54 22.14 -3.02
C ALA A 252 -29.94 21.26 -1.82
N THR A 253 -30.90 20.34 -2.00
CA THR A 253 -31.37 19.41 -0.95
C THR A 253 -30.68 18.04 -0.98
N GLY A 254 -29.76 17.81 -1.91
CA GLY A 254 -28.98 16.58 -1.99
C GLY A 254 -29.53 15.47 -2.89
N ASN A 255 -30.63 15.72 -3.62
CA ASN A 255 -31.33 14.74 -4.46
C ASN A 255 -30.76 14.72 -5.90
N TYR A 256 -29.47 14.42 -6.07
CA TYR A 256 -28.78 14.59 -7.36
C TYR A 256 -29.20 13.61 -8.46
N ARG A 257 -29.64 12.40 -8.11
CA ARG A 257 -30.16 11.43 -9.10
C ARG A 257 -31.42 11.99 -9.75
N ASP A 258 -32.39 12.39 -8.93
CA ASP A 258 -33.62 13.02 -9.38
C ASP A 258 -33.34 14.34 -10.12
N ALA A 259 -32.29 15.08 -9.72
CA ALA A 259 -31.88 16.32 -10.37
C ALA A 259 -31.32 16.12 -11.79
N VAL A 260 -30.73 14.95 -12.09
CA VAL A 260 -30.31 14.62 -13.47
C VAL A 260 -31.56 14.41 -14.32
N ASP A 261 -32.49 13.56 -13.91
CA ASP A 261 -33.71 13.26 -14.66
C ASP A 261 -34.58 14.52 -14.85
N THR A 262 -34.72 15.31 -13.79
CA THR A 262 -35.39 16.62 -13.80
C THR A 262 -34.67 17.61 -14.72
N GLY A 263 -33.33 17.61 -14.69
CA GLY A 263 -32.49 18.43 -15.56
C GLY A 263 -32.63 18.07 -17.04
N GLU A 264 -32.72 16.79 -17.37
CA GLU A 264 -32.97 16.29 -18.73
C GLU A 264 -34.34 16.71 -19.23
N HIS A 265 -35.36 16.59 -18.39
CA HIS A 265 -36.68 17.06 -18.73
C HIS A 265 -36.72 18.58 -18.96
N ALA A 266 -36.06 19.35 -18.09
CA ALA A 266 -35.92 20.80 -18.25
C ALA A 266 -35.18 21.17 -19.55
N ALA A 267 -34.07 20.50 -19.86
CA ALA A 267 -33.28 20.74 -21.06
C ALA A 267 -34.04 20.38 -22.35
N ARG A 268 -34.87 19.33 -22.31
CA ARG A 268 -35.74 18.93 -23.43
C ARG A 268 -36.86 19.93 -23.69
N LEU A 269 -37.48 20.48 -22.63
CA LEU A 269 -38.50 21.53 -22.74
C LEU A 269 -37.90 22.89 -23.11
N LEU A 270 -36.62 23.11 -22.83
CA LEU A 270 -35.92 24.37 -23.05
C LEU A 270 -34.61 24.19 -23.87
N PRO A 271 -34.69 23.71 -25.12
CA PRO A 271 -33.50 23.43 -25.94
C PRO A 271 -32.66 24.68 -26.23
N ASN A 272 -33.31 25.85 -26.30
CA ASN A 272 -32.67 27.15 -26.55
C ASN A 272 -32.42 27.98 -25.28
N HIS A 273 -32.44 27.36 -24.09
CA HIS A 273 -32.15 28.04 -22.83
C HIS A 273 -30.80 27.60 -22.25
N LEU A 274 -29.77 28.43 -22.44
CA LEU A 274 -28.40 28.11 -22.03
C LEU A 274 -28.29 27.64 -20.56
N PRO A 275 -28.92 28.30 -19.55
CA PRO A 275 -28.83 27.82 -18.17
C PRO A 275 -29.38 26.40 -17.95
N ALA A 276 -30.40 25.98 -18.70
CA ALA A 276 -30.92 24.61 -18.61
C ALA A 276 -29.89 23.60 -19.16
N GLN A 277 -29.26 23.94 -20.28
CA GLN A 277 -28.23 23.11 -20.91
C GLN A 277 -26.98 22.99 -20.02
N THR A 278 -26.49 24.11 -19.47
CA THR A 278 -25.29 24.11 -18.62
C THR A 278 -25.53 23.39 -17.30
N GLN A 279 -26.69 23.58 -16.65
CA GLN A 279 -26.99 22.90 -15.39
C GLN A 279 -27.09 21.39 -15.55
N LEU A 280 -27.67 20.89 -16.64
CA LEU A 280 -27.67 19.45 -16.92
C LEU A 280 -26.24 18.95 -17.08
N SER A 281 -25.40 19.63 -17.88
CA SER A 281 -24.00 19.23 -18.05
C SER A 281 -23.23 19.22 -16.71
N ASP A 282 -23.42 20.23 -15.85
CA ASP A 282 -22.80 20.28 -14.51
C ASP A 282 -23.21 19.08 -13.65
N ARG A 283 -24.50 18.72 -13.67
CA ARG A 283 -25.03 17.57 -12.91
C ARG A 283 -24.51 16.24 -13.44
N LEU A 284 -24.39 16.09 -14.77
CA LEU A 284 -23.80 14.90 -15.38
C LEU A 284 -22.33 14.74 -14.98
N ILE A 285 -21.55 15.83 -14.95
CA ILE A 285 -20.17 15.81 -14.45
C ILE A 285 -20.12 15.45 -12.95
N LEU A 286 -20.93 16.10 -12.12
CA LEU A 286 -20.98 15.86 -10.67
C LEU A 286 -21.35 14.41 -10.33
N THR A 287 -22.28 13.82 -11.09
CA THR A 287 -22.71 12.43 -10.94
C THR A 287 -21.85 11.43 -11.72
N ARG A 288 -20.73 11.88 -12.31
CA ARG A 288 -19.74 11.08 -13.04
C ARG A 288 -20.26 10.35 -14.28
N GLN A 289 -21.29 10.89 -14.92
CA GLN A 289 -21.89 10.36 -16.14
C GLN A 289 -21.22 10.96 -17.38
N TYR A 290 -19.91 10.73 -17.52
CA TYR A 290 -19.05 11.45 -18.48
C TYR A 290 -19.44 11.22 -19.94
N GLN A 291 -19.88 10.02 -20.31
CA GLN A 291 -20.34 9.73 -21.67
C GLN A 291 -21.59 10.54 -22.04
N ARG A 292 -22.57 10.59 -21.13
CA ARG A 292 -23.78 11.41 -21.27
C ARG A 292 -23.42 12.89 -21.29
N ALA A 293 -22.50 13.33 -20.42
CA ALA A 293 -22.00 14.70 -20.38
C ALA A 293 -21.37 15.12 -21.72
N LYS A 294 -20.52 14.26 -22.31
CA LYS A 294 -19.91 14.50 -23.63
C LYS A 294 -20.97 14.67 -24.72
N ALA A 295 -21.89 13.70 -24.84
CA ALA A 295 -22.94 13.74 -25.85
C ALA A 295 -23.81 15.01 -25.73
N HIS A 296 -24.28 15.30 -24.51
CA HIS A 296 -25.07 16.49 -24.22
C HIS A 296 -24.32 17.79 -24.49
N CYS A 297 -23.05 17.90 -24.08
CA CYS A 297 -22.27 19.11 -24.32
C CYS A 297 -22.02 19.36 -25.81
N LEU A 298 -21.75 18.31 -26.60
CA LEU A 298 -21.58 18.44 -28.05
C LEU A 298 -22.86 18.97 -28.70
N GLU A 299 -24.01 18.38 -28.40
CA GLU A 299 -25.31 18.83 -28.93
C GLU A 299 -25.64 20.27 -28.47
N ALA A 300 -25.39 20.60 -27.21
CA ALA A 300 -25.63 21.93 -26.69
C ALA A 300 -24.68 22.99 -27.31
N LEU A 301 -23.44 22.62 -27.63
CA LEU A 301 -22.47 23.51 -28.28
C LEU A 301 -22.82 23.84 -29.74
N GLU A 302 -23.59 23.00 -30.44
CA GLU A 302 -24.12 23.36 -31.77
C GLU A 302 -25.01 24.61 -31.71
N ARG A 303 -25.75 24.78 -30.61
CA ARG A 303 -26.64 25.93 -30.36
C ARG A 303 -25.93 27.07 -29.62
N PHE A 304 -24.94 26.73 -28.77
CA PHE A 304 -24.24 27.67 -27.89
C PHE A 304 -22.71 27.56 -28.01
N PRO A 305 -22.13 27.80 -29.20
CA PRO A 305 -20.72 27.51 -29.48
C PRO A 305 -19.72 28.35 -28.64
N GLU A 306 -20.17 29.46 -28.05
CA GLU A 306 -19.34 30.34 -27.22
C GLU A 306 -19.59 30.16 -25.71
N SER A 307 -20.26 29.08 -25.31
CA SER A 307 -20.49 28.78 -23.89
C SER A 307 -19.24 28.22 -23.21
N ALA A 308 -18.56 29.06 -22.42
CA ALA A 308 -17.43 28.65 -21.60
C ALA A 308 -17.76 27.48 -20.65
N ALA A 309 -18.96 27.46 -20.06
CA ALA A 309 -19.37 26.40 -19.14
C ALA A 309 -19.55 25.04 -19.85
N LEU A 310 -20.11 25.02 -21.07
CA LEU A 310 -20.24 23.78 -21.84
C LEU A 310 -18.88 23.26 -22.29
N HIS A 311 -17.97 24.16 -22.73
CA HIS A 311 -16.59 23.77 -23.03
C HIS A 311 -15.84 23.25 -21.81
N ARG A 312 -15.99 23.88 -20.64
CA ARG A 312 -15.41 23.42 -19.37
C ARG A 312 -15.86 21.99 -19.05
N ASN A 313 -17.16 21.73 -19.17
CA ASN A 313 -17.74 20.44 -18.82
C ASN A 313 -17.39 19.37 -19.85
N LEU A 314 -17.41 19.69 -21.15
CA LEU A 314 -16.92 18.82 -22.21
C LEU A 314 -15.45 18.46 -22.01
N GLY A 315 -14.59 19.46 -21.75
CA GLY A 315 -13.17 19.25 -21.48
C GLY A 315 -12.93 18.35 -20.27
N SER A 316 -13.69 18.57 -19.18
CA SER A 316 -13.64 17.71 -17.99
C SER A 316 -14.08 16.27 -18.29
N ALA A 317 -15.18 16.08 -19.04
CA ALA A 317 -15.63 14.75 -19.44
C ALA A 317 -14.60 14.01 -20.29
N LEU A 318 -14.01 14.69 -21.29
CA LEU A 318 -12.99 14.12 -22.17
C LEU A 318 -11.73 13.70 -21.41
N LEU A 319 -11.28 14.49 -20.43
CA LEU A 319 -10.16 14.13 -19.58
C LEU A 319 -10.43 12.86 -18.76
N GLU A 320 -11.63 12.75 -18.16
CA GLU A 320 -12.02 11.56 -17.40
C GLU A 320 -12.17 10.32 -18.29
N MET A 321 -12.50 10.53 -19.57
CA MET A 321 -12.57 9.47 -20.59
C MET A 321 -11.22 9.12 -21.22
N GLY A 322 -10.13 9.81 -20.83
CA GLY A 322 -8.79 9.52 -21.34
C GLY A 322 -8.43 10.19 -22.66
N SER A 323 -9.08 11.30 -23.02
CA SER A 323 -8.78 12.12 -24.22
C SER A 323 -8.15 13.47 -23.80
N PRO A 324 -6.88 13.50 -23.36
CA PRO A 324 -6.29 14.69 -22.74
C PRO A 324 -6.11 15.87 -23.71
N ASP A 325 -5.72 15.63 -24.96
CA ASP A 325 -5.45 16.71 -25.91
C ASP A 325 -6.71 17.52 -26.23
N GLU A 326 -7.80 16.85 -26.60
CA GLU A 326 -9.11 17.47 -26.81
C GLU A 326 -9.64 18.10 -25.52
N GLY A 327 -9.48 17.40 -24.40
CA GLY A 327 -9.93 17.85 -23.09
C GLY A 327 -9.29 19.19 -22.69
N PHE A 328 -7.97 19.29 -22.77
CA PHE A 328 -7.25 20.53 -22.50
C PHE A 328 -7.55 21.63 -23.50
N ALA A 329 -7.74 21.30 -24.79
CA ALA A 329 -8.15 22.29 -25.79
C ALA A 329 -9.49 22.95 -25.42
N HIS A 330 -10.49 22.17 -25.00
CA HIS A 330 -11.77 22.70 -24.54
C HIS A 330 -11.67 23.48 -23.23
N LEU A 331 -10.85 23.05 -22.26
CA LEU A 331 -10.63 23.82 -21.03
C LEU A 331 -9.92 25.16 -21.31
N ARG A 332 -8.92 25.19 -22.19
CA ARG A 332 -8.27 26.44 -22.64
C ARG A 332 -9.27 27.34 -23.37
N ARG A 333 -10.10 26.78 -24.26
CA ARG A 333 -11.17 27.52 -24.94
C ARG A 333 -12.16 28.14 -23.96
N ALA A 334 -12.52 27.44 -22.89
CA ALA A 334 -13.38 27.99 -21.84
C ALA A 334 -12.75 29.23 -21.17
N THR A 335 -11.43 29.19 -20.88
CA THR A 335 -10.71 30.35 -20.31
C THR A 335 -10.59 31.53 -21.28
N GLU A 336 -10.47 31.27 -22.59
CA GLU A 336 -10.45 32.33 -23.62
C GLU A 336 -11.81 33.01 -23.79
N LEU A 337 -12.89 32.21 -23.80
CA LEU A 337 -14.26 32.70 -23.93
C LEU A 337 -14.67 33.51 -22.70
N LYS A 338 -14.32 33.02 -21.52
CA LYS A 338 -14.66 33.66 -20.25
C LYS A 338 -13.57 33.43 -19.20
N PRO A 339 -12.65 34.39 -19.01
CA PRO A 339 -11.57 34.28 -18.03
C PRO A 339 -12.09 34.55 -16.62
N THR A 340 -12.74 33.57 -15.99
CA THR A 340 -13.12 33.65 -14.56
C THR A 340 -12.33 32.67 -13.71
N ALA A 341 -12.38 32.87 -12.39
CA ALA A 341 -11.70 32.03 -11.42
C ALA A 341 -12.07 30.53 -11.57
N ILE A 342 -13.33 30.22 -11.92
CA ILE A 342 -13.81 28.84 -12.02
C ILE A 342 -13.17 28.12 -13.21
N GLU A 343 -13.09 28.76 -14.37
CA GLU A 343 -12.48 28.20 -15.57
C GLU A 343 -10.98 27.98 -15.35
N TYR A 344 -10.27 28.94 -14.73
CA TYR A 344 -8.86 28.78 -14.38
C TYR A 344 -8.61 27.67 -13.33
N ASP A 345 -9.40 27.60 -12.26
CA ASP A 345 -9.27 26.55 -11.24
C ASP A 345 -9.54 25.15 -11.83
N THR A 346 -10.51 25.03 -12.74
CA THR A 346 -10.80 23.77 -13.44
C THR A 346 -9.64 23.35 -14.34
N LEU A 347 -9.11 24.29 -15.13
CA LEU A 347 -7.94 24.04 -15.98
C LEU A 347 -6.71 23.67 -15.15
N ALA A 348 -6.43 24.39 -14.07
CA ALA A 348 -5.30 24.13 -13.18
C ALA A 348 -5.41 22.76 -12.49
N THR A 349 -6.61 22.40 -12.02
CA THR A 349 -6.89 21.08 -11.44
C THR A 349 -6.66 19.96 -12.45
N ALA A 350 -7.12 20.14 -13.69
CA ALA A 350 -6.85 19.20 -14.77
C ALA A 350 -5.34 19.08 -15.04
N MET A 351 -4.62 20.19 -15.14
CA MET A 351 -3.17 20.21 -15.33
C MET A 351 -2.44 19.46 -14.22
N GLY A 352 -2.79 19.72 -12.96
CA GLY A 352 -2.20 19.06 -11.79
C GLY A 352 -2.43 17.55 -11.79
N ARG A 353 -3.63 17.07 -12.14
CA ARG A 353 -3.94 15.64 -12.25
C ARG A 353 -3.14 14.92 -13.34
N HIS A 354 -2.71 15.65 -14.37
CA HIS A 354 -1.88 15.15 -15.47
C HIS A 354 -0.37 15.43 -15.27
N GLY A 355 0.03 15.92 -14.09
CA GLY A 355 1.42 16.14 -13.70
C GLY A 355 2.07 17.38 -14.31
N LEU A 356 1.27 18.36 -14.75
CA LEU A 356 1.73 19.66 -15.26
C LEU A 356 1.75 20.67 -14.10
N PHE A 357 2.56 20.42 -13.08
CA PHE A 357 2.48 21.13 -11.79
C PHE A 357 2.86 22.61 -11.88
N GLU A 358 3.86 22.97 -12.68
CA GLU A 358 4.30 24.36 -12.85
C GLU A 358 3.24 25.22 -13.56
N GLU A 359 2.65 24.69 -14.64
CA GLU A 359 1.53 25.35 -15.33
C GLU A 359 0.29 25.42 -14.44
N ALA A 360 0.02 24.36 -13.68
CA ALA A 360 -1.08 24.33 -12.73
C ALA A 360 -0.93 25.40 -11.64
N GLU A 361 0.26 25.53 -11.04
CA GLU A 361 0.53 26.55 -10.00
C GLU A 361 0.25 27.96 -10.53
N ALA A 362 0.82 28.33 -11.68
CA ALA A 362 0.60 29.64 -12.28
C ALA A 362 -0.89 29.90 -12.55
N THR A 363 -1.61 28.88 -13.03
CA THR A 363 -3.03 28.96 -13.34
C THR A 363 -3.90 29.06 -12.08
N PHE A 364 -3.56 28.32 -11.01
CA PHE A 364 -4.22 28.43 -9.70
C PHE A 364 -4.02 29.81 -9.08
N ARG A 365 -2.79 30.36 -9.14
CA ARG A 365 -2.53 31.72 -8.63
C ARG A 365 -3.37 32.75 -9.38
N ARG A 366 -3.55 32.59 -10.70
CA ARG A 366 -4.46 33.44 -11.48
C ARG A 366 -5.92 33.31 -11.05
N ALA A 367 -6.40 32.09 -10.76
CA ALA A 367 -7.74 31.87 -10.22
C ALA A 367 -7.93 32.57 -8.86
N LEU A 368 -6.90 32.50 -7.98
CA LEU A 368 -6.92 33.14 -6.67
C LEU A 368 -6.82 34.67 -6.72
N GLU A 369 -6.11 35.26 -7.69
CA GLU A 369 -6.15 36.71 -7.91
C GLU A 369 -7.57 37.21 -8.18
N MET A 370 -8.37 36.42 -8.90
CA MET A 370 -9.76 36.74 -9.24
C MET A 370 -10.73 36.47 -8.08
N SER A 371 -10.46 35.43 -7.28
CA SER A 371 -11.28 35.05 -6.13
C SER A 371 -10.42 34.79 -4.88
N PRO A 372 -9.85 35.85 -4.24
CA PRO A 372 -8.85 35.69 -3.18
C PRO A 372 -9.35 34.96 -1.93
N MET A 373 -10.67 35.00 -1.69
CA MET A 373 -11.30 34.38 -0.52
C MET A 373 -11.82 32.95 -0.79
N SER A 374 -11.54 32.38 -1.96
CA SER A 374 -11.95 31.01 -2.30
C SER A 374 -11.04 29.97 -1.64
N SER A 375 -11.44 29.46 -0.47
CA SER A 375 -10.63 28.49 0.29
C SER A 375 -10.45 27.15 -0.43
N SER A 376 -11.41 26.75 -1.27
CA SER A 376 -11.29 25.52 -2.07
C SER A 376 -10.20 25.64 -3.13
N MET A 377 -10.19 26.75 -3.88
CA MET A 377 -9.14 27.03 -4.88
C MET A 377 -7.76 27.14 -4.23
N HIS A 378 -7.69 27.74 -3.04
CA HIS A 378 -6.45 27.86 -2.30
C HIS A 378 -5.94 26.48 -1.83
N SER A 379 -6.84 25.63 -1.32
CA SER A 379 -6.48 24.25 -0.95
C SER A 379 -6.04 23.42 -2.14
N ASN A 380 -6.68 23.57 -3.30
CA ASN A 380 -6.26 22.90 -4.54
C ASN A 380 -4.81 23.26 -4.89
N LEU A 381 -4.46 24.56 -4.88
CA LEU A 381 -3.09 25.01 -5.08
C LEU A 381 -2.12 24.31 -4.13
N LEU A 382 -2.41 24.35 -2.82
CA LEU A 382 -1.54 23.76 -1.79
C LEU A 382 -1.33 22.27 -1.97
N PHE A 383 -2.38 21.54 -2.36
CA PHE A 383 -2.28 20.11 -2.66
C PHE A 383 -1.30 19.80 -3.79
N TYR A 384 -1.35 20.56 -4.89
CA TYR A 384 -0.48 20.32 -6.05
C TYR A 384 0.94 20.85 -5.87
N VAL A 385 1.12 21.94 -5.10
CA VAL A 385 2.44 22.48 -4.78
C VAL A 385 3.31 21.45 -4.04
N MET A 386 2.72 20.56 -3.22
CA MET A 386 3.47 19.47 -2.58
C MET A 386 4.06 18.42 -3.55
N HIS A 387 3.56 18.36 -4.79
CA HIS A 387 4.06 17.45 -5.81
C HIS A 387 5.22 18.07 -6.62
N LYS A 388 5.48 19.36 -6.43
CA LYS A 388 6.50 20.11 -7.18
C LYS A 388 7.91 19.69 -6.75
N PRO A 389 8.80 19.34 -7.69
CA PRO A 389 10.20 19.07 -7.37
C PRO A 389 10.91 20.34 -6.89
N ASN A 390 11.95 20.17 -6.07
CA ASN A 390 12.79 21.26 -5.57
C ASN A 390 12.04 22.34 -4.77
N PHE A 391 10.90 21.99 -4.19
CA PHE A 391 10.13 22.87 -3.31
C PHE A 391 10.51 22.59 -1.86
N SER A 392 11.15 23.54 -1.19
CA SER A 392 11.65 23.32 0.17
C SER A 392 10.49 23.21 1.17
N ALA A 393 10.70 22.49 2.28
CA ALA A 393 9.69 22.39 3.32
C ALA A 393 9.32 23.75 3.95
N ALA A 394 10.27 24.71 3.98
CA ALA A 394 10.03 26.06 4.47
C ALA A 394 9.11 26.86 3.53
N GLU A 395 9.35 26.79 2.22
CA GLU A 395 8.48 27.41 1.22
C GLU A 395 7.08 26.80 1.25
N ALA A 396 6.98 25.47 1.40
CA ALA A 396 5.70 24.80 1.56
C ALA A 396 4.97 25.26 2.81
N PHE A 397 5.65 25.31 3.95
CA PHE A 397 5.06 25.79 5.18
C PHE A 397 4.56 27.23 5.07
N ALA A 398 5.30 28.11 4.40
CA ALA A 398 4.89 29.49 4.17
C ALA A 398 3.57 29.59 3.36
N GLU A 399 3.39 28.76 2.32
CA GLU A 399 2.13 28.72 1.57
C GLU A 399 0.95 28.22 2.43
N PHE A 400 1.17 27.24 3.31
CA PHE A 400 0.14 26.82 4.28
C PHE A 400 -0.19 27.94 5.28
N ARG A 401 0.81 28.71 5.74
CA ARG A 401 0.57 29.87 6.62
C ARG A 401 -0.14 31.01 5.91
N GLU A 402 0.07 31.19 4.62
CA GLU A 402 -0.67 32.14 3.81
C GLU A 402 -2.16 31.77 3.70
N PHE A 403 -2.51 30.47 3.73
CA PHE A 403 -3.90 30.03 3.86
C PHE A 403 -4.54 30.52 5.15
N ALA A 404 -3.86 30.36 6.30
CA ALA A 404 -4.35 30.91 7.56
C ALA A 404 -4.45 32.44 7.54
N ALA A 405 -3.44 33.14 6.98
CA ALA A 405 -3.47 34.58 6.85
C ALA A 405 -4.71 35.08 6.06
N ARG A 406 -5.12 34.37 4.99
CA ARG A 406 -6.28 34.74 4.19
C ARG A 406 -7.62 34.28 4.76
N HIS A 407 -7.69 33.07 5.32
CA HIS A 407 -8.97 32.43 5.65
C HIS A 407 -9.26 32.35 7.15
N GLU A 408 -8.24 32.41 8.00
CA GLU A 408 -8.38 32.38 9.46
C GLU A 408 -8.25 33.75 10.09
N ALA A 409 -7.25 34.56 9.69
CA ALA A 409 -7.03 35.88 10.29
C ALA A 409 -8.28 36.80 10.25
N PRO A 410 -9.13 36.79 9.20
CA PRO A 410 -10.39 37.57 9.21
C PRO A 410 -11.42 37.10 10.24
N LEU A 411 -11.26 35.91 10.80
CA LEU A 411 -12.09 35.32 11.84
C LEU A 411 -11.54 35.58 13.26
N ALA A 412 -10.33 36.14 13.36
CA ALA A 412 -9.67 36.43 14.63
C ALA A 412 -10.54 37.34 15.52
N GLY A 413 -10.56 37.05 16.83
CA GLY A 413 -11.39 37.77 17.82
C GLY A 413 -12.85 37.31 17.91
N ARG A 414 -13.28 36.34 17.07
CA ARG A 414 -14.62 35.74 17.12
C ARG A 414 -14.64 34.37 17.83
N THR A 415 -13.61 34.06 18.63
CA THR A 415 -13.48 32.76 19.31
C THR A 415 -14.69 32.51 20.20
N PRO A 416 -15.49 31.47 19.93
CA PRO A 416 -16.69 31.19 20.69
C PRO A 416 -16.33 30.76 22.12
N ARG A 417 -17.20 31.11 23.08
CA ARG A 417 -17.15 30.47 24.40
C ARG A 417 -17.85 29.12 24.31
N PHE A 418 -17.10 28.06 24.58
CA PHE A 418 -17.65 26.71 24.58
C PHE A 418 -18.40 26.43 25.87
N ALA A 419 -19.63 25.93 25.73
CA ALA A 419 -20.48 25.51 26.85
C ALA A 419 -20.23 24.05 27.28
N ASN A 420 -19.27 23.36 26.64
CA ASN A 420 -18.92 21.98 26.94
C ASN A 420 -18.50 21.83 28.42
N ASP A 421 -19.09 20.87 29.12
CA ASP A 421 -18.76 20.55 30.51
C ASP A 421 -17.29 20.11 30.62
N ARG A 422 -16.50 20.79 31.47
CA ARG A 422 -15.06 20.58 31.68
C ARG A 422 -14.73 19.38 32.59
N ASN A 423 -15.57 18.35 32.60
CA ASN A 423 -15.27 17.11 33.30
C ASN A 423 -14.25 16.27 32.51
N PRO A 424 -13.05 15.98 33.04
CA PRO A 424 -12.01 15.25 32.32
C PRO A 424 -12.35 13.77 32.09
N SER A 425 -13.27 13.19 32.86
CA SER A 425 -13.56 11.74 32.88
C SER A 425 -14.89 11.38 32.22
N ARG A 426 -15.67 12.36 31.76
CA ARG A 426 -16.96 12.08 31.12
C ARG A 426 -16.79 11.41 29.75
N ARG A 427 -17.89 10.85 29.24
CA ARG A 427 -17.97 10.35 27.87
C ARG A 427 -17.73 11.51 26.89
N LEU A 428 -16.78 11.34 25.97
CA LEU A 428 -16.39 12.35 24.99
C LEU A 428 -17.19 12.21 23.70
N LYS A 429 -17.66 13.34 23.17
CA LYS A 429 -18.23 13.43 21.82
C LYS A 429 -17.11 13.78 20.84
N VAL A 430 -16.71 12.81 20.02
CA VAL A 430 -15.70 12.99 18.98
C VAL A 430 -16.40 13.11 17.63
N GLY A 431 -16.23 14.25 16.98
CA GLY A 431 -16.76 14.54 15.65
C GLY A 431 -15.71 14.31 14.57
N PHE A 432 -16.07 13.67 13.45
CA PHE A 432 -15.20 13.49 12.29
C PHE A 432 -15.80 14.20 11.07
N VAL A 433 -15.01 15.01 10.37
CA VAL A 433 -15.43 15.78 9.20
C VAL A 433 -14.64 15.33 7.98
N SER A 434 -15.33 14.92 6.90
CA SER A 434 -14.65 14.50 5.68
C SER A 434 -15.54 14.62 4.44
N GLY A 435 -14.92 14.90 3.29
CA GLY A 435 -15.52 14.79 1.97
C GLY A 435 -15.28 13.45 1.26
N ASP A 436 -14.60 12.50 1.92
CA ASP A 436 -14.03 11.30 1.30
C ASP A 436 -14.46 9.98 1.97
N LEU A 437 -15.64 9.96 2.62
CA LEU A 437 -16.22 8.77 3.26
C LEU A 437 -16.91 7.83 2.24
N ILE A 438 -16.19 7.53 1.17
CA ILE A 438 -16.56 6.67 0.03
C ILE A 438 -15.40 5.70 -0.24
N ASN A 439 -15.43 4.95 -1.34
CA ASN A 439 -14.32 4.12 -1.82
C ASN A 439 -13.09 4.99 -2.14
N HIS A 440 -12.32 5.31 -1.10
CA HIS A 440 -11.22 6.26 -1.08
C HIS A 440 -10.25 5.89 0.06
N PRO A 441 -8.93 6.14 -0.07
CA PRO A 441 -7.94 5.81 0.95
C PRO A 441 -8.28 6.27 2.37
N VAL A 442 -8.85 7.47 2.53
CA VAL A 442 -9.30 7.99 3.84
C VAL A 442 -10.27 7.04 4.51
N ALA A 443 -11.27 6.54 3.78
CA ALA A 443 -12.25 5.61 4.31
C ALA A 443 -11.63 4.27 4.72
N TYR A 444 -10.63 3.77 3.99
CA TYR A 444 -9.99 2.48 4.31
C TYR A 444 -9.28 2.52 5.67
N PHE A 445 -8.51 3.58 5.91
CA PHE A 445 -7.82 3.80 7.18
C PHE A 445 -8.79 4.14 8.30
N PHE A 446 -9.72 5.06 8.04
CA PHE A 446 -10.68 5.52 9.03
C PHE A 446 -11.62 4.40 9.51
N LEU A 447 -12.18 3.61 8.59
CA LEU A 447 -13.11 2.54 8.94
C LEU A 447 -12.46 1.51 9.88
N SER A 448 -11.21 1.14 9.61
CA SER A 448 -10.47 0.17 10.44
C SER A 448 -10.30 0.66 11.88
N VAL A 449 -10.11 1.96 12.07
CA VAL A 449 -10.03 2.59 13.40
C VAL A 449 -11.42 2.76 14.01
N LEU A 450 -12.41 3.15 13.22
CA LEU A 450 -13.79 3.38 13.66
C LEU A 450 -14.45 2.09 14.20
N GLU A 451 -14.21 0.95 13.54
CA GLU A 451 -14.64 -0.39 13.97
C GLU A 451 -14.18 -0.74 15.39
N GLN A 452 -13.06 -0.18 15.85
CA GLN A 452 -12.50 -0.38 17.17
C GLN A 452 -12.93 0.72 18.16
N LEU A 453 -12.90 1.99 17.74
CA LEU A 453 -13.31 3.12 18.59
C LEU A 453 -14.76 3.01 19.07
N VAL A 454 -15.64 2.44 18.25
CA VAL A 454 -17.07 2.27 18.63
C VAL A 454 -17.25 1.32 19.83
N GLN A 455 -16.25 0.47 20.12
CA GLN A 455 -16.26 -0.45 21.25
C GLN A 455 -15.85 0.23 22.57
N ASP A 456 -15.27 1.43 22.53
CA ASP A 456 -14.90 2.20 23.72
C ASP A 456 -16.13 2.97 24.26
N PRO A 457 -16.68 2.57 25.42
CA PRO A 457 -17.87 3.22 25.99
C PRO A 457 -17.62 4.66 26.45
N SER A 458 -16.35 5.06 26.59
CA SER A 458 -15.95 6.42 26.96
C SER A 458 -16.06 7.41 25.79
N LEU A 459 -16.38 6.95 24.58
CA LEU A 459 -16.53 7.76 23.38
C LEU A 459 -17.95 7.69 22.80
N SER A 460 -18.36 8.76 22.12
CA SER A 460 -19.55 8.90 21.30
C SER A 460 -19.10 9.49 19.97
N LEU A 461 -19.37 8.81 18.86
CA LEU A 461 -18.73 9.08 17.57
C LEU A 461 -19.73 9.76 16.62
N HIS A 462 -19.45 10.98 16.21
CA HIS A 462 -20.34 11.80 15.39
C HIS A 462 -19.67 12.04 14.03
N ILE A 463 -20.38 11.79 12.94
CA ILE A 463 -19.81 11.91 11.59
C ILE A 463 -20.50 13.03 10.81
N TYR A 464 -19.71 13.89 10.19
CA TYR A 464 -20.13 15.00 9.34
C TYR A 464 -19.61 14.78 7.91
N SER A 465 -20.49 14.31 7.03
CA SER A 465 -20.18 13.99 5.64
C SER A 465 -20.35 15.21 4.74
N ASN A 466 -19.29 15.60 4.04
CA ASN A 466 -19.30 16.71 3.09
C ASN A 466 -19.28 16.24 1.63
N TYR A 467 -19.95 15.12 1.34
CA TYR A 467 -20.11 14.66 -0.03
C TYR A 467 -21.43 13.93 -0.24
N VAL A 468 -21.85 13.93 -1.49
CA VAL A 468 -23.21 13.55 -1.90
C VAL A 468 -23.28 12.13 -2.41
N VAL A 469 -22.16 11.61 -2.90
CA VAL A 469 -22.08 10.24 -3.38
C VAL A 469 -21.92 9.35 -2.16
N THR A 470 -22.73 8.29 -2.13
CA THR A 470 -22.66 7.25 -1.11
C THR A 470 -22.36 5.91 -1.77
N ASP A 471 -21.59 5.06 -1.12
CA ASP A 471 -21.34 3.69 -1.56
C ASP A 471 -21.31 2.70 -0.36
N GLY A 472 -20.77 1.51 -0.60
CA GLY A 472 -20.64 0.48 0.43
C GLY A 472 -19.83 0.94 1.65
N PHE A 473 -18.77 1.73 1.46
CA PHE A 473 -17.96 2.26 2.56
C PHE A 473 -18.75 3.29 3.36
N THR A 474 -19.48 4.18 2.70
CA THR A 474 -20.36 5.14 3.38
C THR A 474 -21.35 4.42 4.29
N THR A 475 -21.94 3.32 3.79
CA THR A 475 -22.91 2.52 4.52
C THR A 475 -22.28 1.87 5.76
N GLN A 476 -21.08 1.28 5.62
CA GLN A 476 -20.35 0.66 6.73
C GLN A 476 -19.97 1.70 7.80
N ILE A 477 -19.39 2.83 7.40
CA ILE A 477 -19.01 3.90 8.33
C ILE A 477 -20.24 4.43 9.07
N ARG A 478 -21.37 4.64 8.37
CA ARG A 478 -22.62 5.12 8.97
C ARG A 478 -23.15 4.17 10.05
N GLN A 479 -22.95 2.85 9.92
CA GLN A 479 -23.39 1.87 10.94
C GLN A 479 -22.66 2.00 12.27
N HIS A 480 -21.43 2.53 12.28
CA HIS A 480 -20.65 2.74 13.49
C HIS A 480 -20.84 4.15 14.10
N ALA A 481 -21.53 5.05 13.40
CA ALA A 481 -21.75 6.41 13.87
C ALA A 481 -22.86 6.45 14.94
N THR A 482 -22.60 7.17 16.04
CA THR A 482 -23.66 7.55 16.99
C THR A 482 -24.64 8.53 16.34
N THR A 483 -24.12 9.48 15.54
CA THR A 483 -24.95 10.32 14.67
C THR A 483 -24.26 10.55 13.34
N TRP A 484 -25.03 10.57 12.25
CA TRP A 484 -24.56 10.92 10.93
C TRP A 484 -25.25 12.20 10.45
N THR A 485 -24.45 13.21 10.09
CA THR A 485 -24.94 14.49 9.55
C THR A 485 -24.39 14.70 8.15
N GLU A 486 -25.27 14.94 7.18
CA GLU A 486 -24.87 15.50 5.88
C GLU A 486 -24.67 17.00 6.01
N ILE A 487 -23.49 17.50 5.63
CA ILE A 487 -23.12 18.92 5.69
C ILE A 487 -22.80 19.50 4.32
N PHE A 488 -22.89 18.69 3.25
CA PHE A 488 -22.76 19.18 1.89
C PHE A 488 -23.82 20.26 1.60
N GLY A 489 -23.44 21.33 0.89
CA GLY A 489 -24.34 22.45 0.57
C GLY A 489 -24.57 23.46 1.71
N MET A 490 -24.26 23.12 2.96
CA MET A 490 -24.33 24.06 4.09
C MET A 490 -23.18 25.08 4.03
N SER A 491 -23.43 26.32 4.48
CA SER A 491 -22.36 27.32 4.66
C SER A 491 -21.44 26.94 5.81
N ASN A 492 -20.21 27.43 5.81
CA ASN A 492 -19.24 27.12 6.87
C ASN A 492 -19.75 27.58 8.25
N GLU A 493 -20.48 28.70 8.31
CA GLU A 493 -21.06 29.25 9.54
C GLU A 493 -22.13 28.34 10.12
N LEU A 494 -23.00 27.81 9.26
CA LEU A 494 -24.06 26.88 9.67
C LEU A 494 -23.47 25.54 10.14
N VAL A 495 -22.45 25.02 9.44
CA VAL A 495 -21.77 23.80 9.86
C VAL A 495 -21.07 24.00 11.20
N ALA A 496 -20.31 25.10 11.36
CA ALA A 496 -19.63 25.41 12.60
C ALA A 496 -20.62 25.59 13.77
N GLN A 497 -21.77 26.25 13.52
CA GLN A 497 -22.82 26.39 14.53
C GLN A 497 -23.44 25.05 14.90
N LYS A 498 -23.75 24.21 13.90
CA LYS A 498 -24.30 22.88 14.14
C LYS A 498 -23.36 22.02 15.00
N ILE A 499 -22.06 22.01 14.71
CA ILE A 499 -21.06 21.26 15.50
C ILE A 499 -21.03 21.74 16.96
N ARG A 500 -21.13 23.06 17.18
CA ARG A 500 -21.23 23.64 18.53
C ARG A 500 -22.53 23.24 19.23
N ASP A 501 -23.66 23.28 18.53
CA ASP A 501 -24.97 22.90 19.06
C ASP A 501 -25.04 21.40 19.41
N ASP A 502 -24.39 20.55 18.61
CA ASP A 502 -24.23 19.12 18.88
C ASP A 502 -23.33 18.86 20.12
N GLY A 503 -22.57 19.88 20.55
CA GLY A 503 -21.70 19.85 21.72
C GLY A 503 -20.49 18.95 21.53
N ILE A 504 -19.90 18.94 20.33
CA ILE A 504 -18.70 18.16 20.03
C ILE A 504 -17.52 18.66 20.89
N ASP A 505 -16.79 17.71 21.48
CA ASP A 505 -15.66 18.00 22.37
C ASP A 505 -14.34 18.04 21.62
N ILE A 506 -14.15 17.07 20.72
CA ILE A 506 -12.99 16.93 19.85
C ILE A 506 -13.49 16.82 18.43
N LEU A 507 -13.07 17.72 17.56
CA LEU A 507 -13.40 17.67 16.14
C LEU A 507 -12.16 17.28 15.33
N VAL A 508 -12.29 16.22 14.53
CA VAL A 508 -11.22 15.64 13.73
C VAL A 508 -11.49 15.93 12.25
N ASP A 509 -10.61 16.69 11.62
CA ASP A 509 -10.53 16.86 10.17
C ASP A 509 -9.88 15.62 9.55
N LEU A 510 -10.56 15.02 8.57
CA LEU A 510 -10.04 13.86 7.83
C LEU A 510 -9.66 14.19 6.38
N SER A 511 -9.73 15.46 5.96
CA SER A 511 -9.48 15.87 4.58
C SER A 511 -8.22 16.73 4.45
N GLY A 512 -7.96 17.65 5.38
CA GLY A 512 -6.89 18.64 5.22
C GLY A 512 -7.08 19.46 3.94
N HIS A 513 -6.02 19.72 3.17
CA HIS A 513 -6.13 20.47 1.91
C HIS A 513 -6.60 19.66 0.69
N THR A 514 -7.02 18.40 0.88
CA THR A 514 -7.62 17.65 -0.24
C THR A 514 -9.01 18.19 -0.60
N GLY A 515 -9.53 17.73 -1.73
CA GLY A 515 -10.82 18.18 -2.26
C GLY A 515 -11.96 18.03 -1.24
N ARG A 516 -12.94 18.93 -1.31
CA ARG A 516 -14.17 18.91 -0.46
C ARG A 516 -13.90 19.02 1.04
N ASN A 517 -12.74 19.50 1.45
CA ASN A 517 -12.47 19.78 2.85
C ASN A 517 -13.39 20.88 3.41
N ARG A 518 -13.35 21.04 4.74
CA ARG A 518 -14.07 22.08 5.47
C ARG A 518 -13.13 22.82 6.43
N LEU A 519 -11.88 23.07 6.04
CA LEU A 519 -10.89 23.71 6.92
C LEU A 519 -11.32 25.09 7.46
N VAL A 520 -12.14 25.84 6.72
CA VAL A 520 -12.71 27.11 7.21
C VAL A 520 -13.68 26.90 8.39
N VAL A 521 -14.35 25.75 8.50
CA VAL A 521 -15.15 25.40 9.69
C VAL A 521 -14.24 25.25 10.91
N PHE A 522 -13.07 24.64 10.73
CA PHE A 522 -12.05 24.53 11.78
C PHE A 522 -11.46 25.91 12.12
N ALA A 523 -11.18 26.77 11.14
CA ALA A 523 -10.75 28.15 11.37
C ALA A 523 -11.77 28.98 12.19
N GLN A 524 -13.06 28.63 12.15
CA GLN A 524 -14.11 29.22 12.99
C GLN A 524 -14.15 28.67 14.43
N ARG A 525 -13.22 27.79 14.82
CA ARG A 525 -13.16 27.11 16.13
C ARG A 525 -14.53 26.46 16.45
N ALA A 526 -14.90 25.47 15.65
CA ALA A 526 -16.19 24.77 15.77
C ALA A 526 -16.28 23.84 16.99
N ALA A 527 -15.14 23.37 17.52
CA ALA A 527 -15.06 22.60 18.75
C ALA A 527 -13.92 23.10 19.67
N PRO A 528 -13.97 22.78 20.99
CA PRO A 528 -12.95 23.23 21.93
C PRO A 528 -11.56 22.67 21.68
N VAL A 529 -11.48 21.42 21.21
CA VAL A 529 -10.25 20.77 20.76
C VAL A 529 -10.43 20.36 19.30
N GLN A 530 -9.49 20.73 18.45
CA GLN A 530 -9.52 20.40 17.03
C GLN A 530 -8.25 19.67 16.60
N VAL A 531 -8.43 18.64 15.77
CA VAL A 531 -7.38 17.71 15.36
C VAL A 531 -7.46 17.55 13.85
N SER A 532 -6.33 17.45 13.15
CA SER A 532 -6.28 16.97 11.76
C SER A 532 -5.64 15.58 11.70
N TRP A 533 -6.18 14.72 10.85
CA TRP A 533 -5.67 13.38 10.64
C TRP A 533 -5.99 12.82 9.25
N ILE A 534 -4.90 12.40 8.61
CA ILE A 534 -4.69 11.48 7.50
C ILE A 534 -5.05 11.88 6.07
N GLY A 535 -6.08 12.67 5.81
CA GLY A 535 -6.46 13.01 4.42
C GLY A 535 -5.37 13.72 3.63
N ASN A 536 -4.60 14.57 4.31
CA ASN A 536 -3.55 15.40 3.74
C ASN A 536 -2.22 15.15 4.48
N PRO A 537 -1.15 14.67 3.82
CA PRO A 537 0.14 14.42 4.46
C PRO A 537 0.97 15.71 4.58
N ALA A 538 0.37 16.76 5.16
CA ALA A 538 0.97 18.05 5.48
C ALA A 538 0.10 18.80 6.50
N THR A 539 0.67 19.86 7.09
CA THR A 539 -0.04 20.80 7.95
C THR A 539 -1.28 21.39 7.26
N THR A 540 -2.29 21.76 8.04
CA THR A 540 -3.43 22.59 7.61
C THR A 540 -3.05 24.08 7.55
N GLY A 541 -1.93 24.46 8.16
CA GLY A 541 -1.47 25.84 8.28
C GLY A 541 -2.25 26.69 9.30
N LEU A 542 -3.34 26.18 9.89
CA LEU A 542 -4.26 26.91 10.75
C LEU A 542 -3.83 26.89 12.22
N ASP A 543 -3.90 28.04 12.89
CA ASP A 543 -3.72 28.15 14.35
C ASP A 543 -4.94 27.60 15.12
N ALA A 544 -6.09 27.46 14.44
CA ALA A 544 -7.30 26.93 15.02
C ALA A 544 -7.29 25.42 15.19
N VAL A 545 -6.44 24.70 14.46
CA VAL A 545 -6.29 23.24 14.59
C VAL A 545 -5.20 22.98 15.63
N ASP A 546 -5.58 22.40 16.77
CA ASP A 546 -4.68 22.28 17.91
C ASP A 546 -3.64 21.18 17.71
N TYR A 547 -4.06 20.04 17.13
CA TYR A 547 -3.21 18.86 16.99
C TYR A 547 -3.23 18.26 15.59
N TYR A 548 -2.12 17.61 15.22
CA TYR A 548 -2.05 16.70 14.08
C TYR A 548 -1.66 15.30 14.56
N LEU A 549 -2.46 14.29 14.23
CA LEU A 549 -2.15 12.89 14.57
C LEU A 549 -1.17 12.31 13.56
N SER A 550 -0.01 11.87 14.05
CA SER A 550 1.05 11.25 13.23
C SER A 550 1.76 10.13 13.99
N ASP A 551 2.91 9.68 13.51
CA ASP A 551 3.86 8.85 14.25
C ASP A 551 5.28 9.43 14.16
N ARG A 552 6.16 8.94 15.05
CA ARG A 552 7.53 9.45 15.21
C ARG A 552 8.45 9.18 14.02
N PHE A 553 8.11 8.25 13.13
CA PHE A 553 8.97 7.85 12.01
C PHE A 553 8.61 8.57 10.72
N VAL A 554 7.31 8.78 10.49
CA VAL A 554 6.81 9.59 9.37
C VAL A 554 7.17 11.06 9.60
N THR A 555 6.89 11.60 10.79
CA THR A 555 7.18 12.99 11.17
C THR A 555 8.04 13.05 12.45
N PRO A 556 9.35 12.74 12.37
CA PRO A 556 10.24 12.89 13.53
C PRO A 556 10.21 14.33 14.05
N LEU A 557 10.11 14.50 15.37
CA LEU A 557 9.79 15.80 15.99
C LEU A 557 10.80 16.89 15.60
N ASP A 558 12.10 16.65 15.78
CA ASP A 558 13.15 17.66 15.59
C ASP A 558 13.06 18.42 14.24
N PRO A 559 13.00 17.75 13.07
CA PRO A 559 12.85 18.47 11.80
C PRO A 559 11.43 18.97 11.52
N PHE A 560 10.39 18.41 12.14
CA PHE A 560 8.98 18.70 11.80
C PHE A 560 8.27 19.67 12.73
N GLU A 561 8.77 19.92 13.94
CA GLU A 561 8.18 20.88 14.89
C GLU A 561 7.99 22.27 14.25
N SER A 562 8.99 22.73 13.50
CA SER A 562 8.94 24.02 12.80
C SER A 562 8.19 24.01 11.47
N ARG A 563 7.68 22.85 11.03
CA ARG A 563 7.04 22.65 9.71
C ARG A 563 5.53 22.38 9.83
N PHE A 564 5.01 22.36 11.04
CA PHE A 564 3.60 22.20 11.34
C PHE A 564 3.11 23.39 12.17
N SER A 565 1.90 23.85 11.87
CA SER A 565 1.22 24.84 12.70
C SER A 565 0.55 24.20 13.91
N GLU A 566 0.14 22.94 13.74
CA GLU A 566 -0.44 22.11 14.77
C GLU A 566 0.62 21.50 15.69
N THR A 567 0.20 21.18 16.90
CA THR A 567 1.00 20.34 17.78
C THR A 567 0.95 18.87 17.33
N LEU A 568 2.11 18.27 17.08
CA LEU A 568 2.21 16.85 16.76
C LEU A 568 1.86 15.96 17.96
N ALA A 569 0.90 15.05 17.77
CA ALA A 569 0.55 14.00 18.71
C ALA A 569 0.84 12.63 18.07
N PHE A 570 1.78 11.89 18.65
CA PHE A 570 2.29 10.64 18.08
C PHE A 570 1.49 9.43 18.56
N LEU A 571 0.93 8.70 17.61
CA LEU A 571 0.36 7.38 17.78
C LEU A 571 1.44 6.31 17.56
N PRO A 572 1.20 5.05 17.99
CA PRO A 572 2.12 3.94 17.74
C PRO A 572 2.43 3.69 16.27
N ALA A 573 1.52 4.09 15.37
CA ALA A 573 1.72 4.21 13.93
C ALA A 573 0.65 5.17 13.38
N LEU A 574 0.92 5.86 12.26
CA LEU A 574 0.01 6.85 11.66
C LEU A 574 -1.40 6.30 11.40
N ALA A 575 -1.51 5.05 10.93
CA ALA A 575 -2.77 4.34 10.73
C ALA A 575 -2.56 2.83 10.54
N PRO A 576 -3.59 2.00 10.82
CA PRO A 576 -3.53 0.58 10.53
C PRO A 576 -3.65 0.30 9.04
N PHE A 577 -2.72 -0.48 8.50
CA PHE A 577 -2.88 -1.16 7.23
C PHE A 577 -3.76 -2.40 7.43
N LYS A 578 -4.87 -2.48 6.69
CA LYS A 578 -5.76 -3.65 6.66
C LYS A 578 -5.46 -4.46 5.39
N PRO A 579 -4.80 -5.63 5.49
CA PRO A 579 -4.55 -6.47 4.34
C PRO A 579 -5.85 -6.93 3.68
N HIS A 580 -5.83 -7.11 2.36
CA HIS A 580 -6.98 -7.65 1.66
C HIS A 580 -7.13 -9.15 1.99
N PRO A 581 -8.33 -9.65 2.33
CA PRO A 581 -8.51 -11.04 2.76
C PRO A 581 -8.20 -12.05 1.64
N LYS A 582 -8.28 -11.63 0.38
CA LYS A 582 -7.92 -12.43 -0.81
C LYS A 582 -6.52 -12.10 -1.35
N SER A 583 -5.59 -11.62 -0.53
CA SER A 583 -4.20 -11.45 -0.96
C SER A 583 -3.62 -12.81 -1.36
N PRO A 584 -3.02 -12.95 -2.56
CA PRO A 584 -2.41 -14.20 -2.98
C PRO A 584 -1.17 -14.54 -2.14
N ASP A 585 -0.68 -15.77 -2.22
CA ASP A 585 0.56 -16.18 -1.57
C ASP A 585 1.78 -15.44 -2.12
N VAL A 586 2.79 -15.25 -1.27
CA VAL A 586 4.09 -14.73 -1.69
C VAL A 586 4.78 -15.81 -2.51
N ASN A 587 5.07 -15.53 -3.79
CA ASN A 587 5.83 -16.44 -4.64
C ASN A 587 7.33 -16.38 -4.34
N GLU A 588 8.07 -17.36 -4.87
CA GLU A 588 9.53 -17.30 -4.96
C GLU A 588 10.01 -16.05 -5.71
N LEU A 589 11.26 -15.64 -5.47
CA LEU A 589 11.83 -14.44 -6.10
C LEU A 589 11.92 -14.62 -7.63
N PRO A 590 11.22 -13.78 -8.43
CA PRO A 590 11.24 -13.88 -9.90
C PRO A 590 12.64 -13.89 -10.52
N ALA A 591 13.58 -13.11 -9.97
CA ALA A 591 14.94 -13.02 -10.48
C ALA A 591 15.69 -14.36 -10.49
N LEU A 592 15.38 -15.29 -9.57
CA LEU A 592 16.01 -16.62 -9.55
C LEU A 592 15.62 -17.46 -10.76
N LYS A 593 14.41 -17.26 -11.29
CA LYS A 593 13.92 -17.94 -12.49
C LYS A 593 14.32 -17.22 -13.77
N ASN A 594 14.21 -15.89 -13.76
CA ASN A 594 14.38 -15.06 -14.94
C ASN A 594 15.86 -14.78 -15.27
N GLY A 595 16.76 -14.88 -14.29
CA GLY A 595 18.18 -14.56 -14.42
C GLY A 595 18.47 -13.06 -14.44
N TYR A 596 17.48 -12.21 -14.14
CA TYR A 596 17.62 -10.76 -14.03
C TYR A 596 16.65 -10.18 -13.00
N ILE A 597 17.01 -9.03 -12.44
CA ILE A 597 16.17 -8.28 -11.50
C ILE A 597 15.14 -7.45 -12.27
N THR A 598 13.91 -7.46 -11.78
CA THR A 598 12.82 -6.60 -12.23
C THR A 598 12.50 -5.60 -11.13
N PHE A 599 12.91 -4.35 -11.33
CA PHE A 599 12.43 -3.23 -10.54
C PHE A 599 11.00 -2.89 -10.95
N GLY A 600 10.16 -2.49 -10.01
CA GLY A 600 8.78 -2.14 -10.32
C GLY A 600 8.25 -0.93 -9.57
N SER A 601 7.16 -0.33 -10.05
CA SER A 601 6.44 0.69 -9.29
C SER A 601 4.95 0.65 -9.61
N PHE A 602 4.12 0.65 -8.56
CA PHE A 602 2.65 0.70 -8.65
C PHE A 602 2.11 2.07 -8.22
N SER A 603 2.95 3.09 -8.33
CA SER A 603 2.63 4.48 -7.98
C SER A 603 1.63 5.08 -8.96
N ARG A 604 0.82 6.04 -8.51
CA ARG A 604 0.02 6.85 -9.44
C ARG A 604 0.96 7.58 -10.39
N ILE A 605 0.67 7.55 -11.69
CA ILE A 605 1.52 8.10 -12.75
C ILE A 605 1.86 9.58 -12.53
N VAL A 606 0.94 10.34 -11.92
CA VAL A 606 1.16 11.75 -11.56
C VAL A 606 2.37 11.97 -10.64
N LYS A 607 2.81 10.94 -9.88
CA LYS A 607 4.02 10.97 -9.04
C LYS A 607 5.30 10.58 -9.80
N ILE A 608 5.18 10.04 -11.01
CA ILE A 608 6.31 9.57 -11.82
C ILE A 608 6.74 10.70 -12.77
N GLY A 609 7.45 11.69 -12.20
CA GLY A 609 7.97 12.84 -12.93
C GLY A 609 9.33 12.58 -13.60
N LYS A 610 9.86 13.60 -14.29
CA LYS A 610 11.17 13.54 -14.97
C LYS A 610 12.31 13.19 -14.02
N GLU A 611 12.34 13.79 -12.83
CA GLU A 611 13.39 13.54 -11.85
C GLU A 611 13.36 12.10 -11.28
N VAL A 612 12.15 11.54 -11.11
CA VAL A 612 11.96 10.15 -10.69
C VAL A 612 12.48 9.20 -11.76
N VAL A 613 12.07 9.40 -13.02
CA VAL A 613 12.54 8.59 -14.15
C VAL A 613 14.05 8.70 -14.32
N ALA A 614 14.64 9.89 -14.15
CA ALA A 614 16.08 10.07 -14.20
C ALA A 614 16.80 9.26 -13.11
N LEU A 615 16.29 9.23 -11.87
CA LEU A 615 16.88 8.40 -10.81
C LEU A 615 16.73 6.90 -11.10
N TRP A 616 15.55 6.45 -11.53
CA TRP A 616 15.32 5.05 -11.88
C TRP A 616 16.18 4.63 -13.08
N ALA A 617 16.36 5.49 -14.07
CA ALA A 617 17.27 5.24 -15.18
C ALA A 617 18.72 5.09 -14.72
N ARG A 618 19.18 5.85 -13.71
CA ARG A 618 20.50 5.62 -13.09
C ARG A 618 20.61 4.21 -12.50
N VAL A 619 19.57 3.73 -11.80
CA VAL A 619 19.51 2.34 -11.30
C VAL A 619 19.62 1.33 -12.45
N LEU A 620 18.85 1.52 -13.52
CA LEU A 620 18.84 0.62 -14.67
C LEU A 620 20.18 0.63 -15.44
N ARG A 621 20.94 1.72 -15.43
CA ARG A 621 22.30 1.78 -16.00
C ARG A 621 23.31 1.06 -15.11
N GLU A 622 23.20 1.23 -13.79
CA GLU A 622 24.07 0.56 -12.80
C GLU A 622 23.83 -0.96 -12.76
N VAL A 623 22.63 -1.41 -13.12
CA VAL A 623 22.26 -2.83 -13.22
C VAL A 623 21.86 -3.17 -14.67
N PRO A 624 22.83 -3.43 -15.59
CA PRO A 624 22.62 -3.41 -17.05
C PRO A 624 21.55 -4.37 -17.59
N ASN A 625 21.30 -5.51 -16.91
CA ASN A 625 20.33 -6.51 -17.33
C ASN A 625 18.96 -6.38 -16.64
N SER A 626 18.80 -5.40 -15.75
CA SER A 626 17.55 -5.24 -15.02
C SER A 626 16.41 -4.74 -15.91
N ARG A 627 15.17 -5.00 -15.49
CA ARG A 627 13.96 -4.47 -16.15
C ARG A 627 13.21 -3.53 -15.22
N MET A 628 12.38 -2.67 -15.79
CA MET A 628 11.45 -1.81 -15.09
C MET A 628 10.02 -2.20 -15.46
N LEU A 629 9.17 -2.41 -14.47
CA LEU A 629 7.75 -2.69 -14.64
C LEU A 629 6.92 -1.61 -13.95
N ILE A 630 6.05 -0.93 -14.70
CA ILE A 630 5.17 0.11 -14.15
C ILE A 630 3.73 -0.38 -14.18
N GLY A 631 3.14 -0.56 -13.00
CA GLY A 631 1.79 -1.08 -12.85
C GLY A 631 0.70 0.00 -12.83
N ALA A 632 -0.55 -0.44 -12.97
CA ALA A 632 -1.76 0.38 -12.92
C ALA A 632 -1.84 1.50 -13.98
N VAL A 633 -1.24 1.30 -15.16
CA VAL A 633 -1.27 2.25 -16.27
C VAL A 633 -2.46 1.95 -17.19
N SER A 634 -3.40 2.88 -17.30
CA SER A 634 -4.65 2.67 -18.04
C SER A 634 -4.67 3.29 -19.44
N ALA A 635 -3.87 4.33 -19.72
CA ALA A 635 -3.91 5.03 -21.00
C ALA A 635 -2.63 4.78 -21.81
N LYS A 636 -2.79 4.49 -23.11
CA LYS A 636 -1.66 4.28 -24.05
C LYS A 636 -0.73 5.48 -24.10
N ASP A 637 -1.26 6.70 -24.12
CA ASP A 637 -0.46 7.93 -24.17
C ASP A 637 0.44 8.12 -22.93
N GLN A 638 -0.01 7.64 -21.77
CA GLN A 638 0.81 7.66 -20.56
C GLN A 638 2.00 6.69 -20.67
N MET A 639 1.79 5.52 -21.28
CA MET A 639 2.86 4.56 -21.55
C MET A 639 3.88 5.14 -22.53
N VAL A 640 3.41 5.74 -23.63
CA VAL A 640 4.27 6.40 -24.63
C VAL A 640 5.13 7.49 -23.98
N ARG A 641 4.51 8.39 -23.21
CA ARG A 641 5.22 9.46 -22.50
C ARG A 641 6.31 8.91 -21.55
N LEU A 642 6.01 7.85 -20.81
CA LEU A 642 7.00 7.24 -19.90
C LEU A 642 8.14 6.59 -20.67
N ILE A 643 7.84 5.88 -21.77
CA ILE A 643 8.87 5.31 -22.66
C ILE A 643 9.79 6.42 -23.19
N GLU A 644 9.22 7.54 -23.66
CA GLU A 644 10.00 8.68 -24.15
C GLU A 644 10.90 9.28 -23.05
N MET A 645 10.39 9.39 -21.81
CA MET A 645 11.18 9.87 -20.67
C MET A 645 12.35 8.93 -20.35
N PHE A 646 12.14 7.61 -20.37
CA PHE A 646 13.21 6.63 -20.18
C PHE A 646 14.20 6.64 -21.35
N ALA A 647 13.72 6.79 -22.58
CA ALA A 647 14.56 6.86 -23.78
C ALA A 647 15.44 8.12 -23.78
N ALA A 648 14.93 9.27 -23.30
CA ALA A 648 15.71 10.49 -23.10
C ALA A 648 16.86 10.31 -22.09
N GLU A 649 16.71 9.36 -21.17
CA GLU A 649 17.73 8.93 -20.21
C GLU A 649 18.59 7.76 -20.75
N GLY A 650 18.46 7.37 -22.02
CA GLY A 650 19.24 6.29 -22.63
C GLY A 650 18.86 4.89 -22.16
N ILE A 651 17.63 4.69 -21.68
CA ILE A 651 17.08 3.37 -21.38
C ILE A 651 16.26 2.88 -22.57
N GLU A 652 16.60 1.70 -23.08
CA GLU A 652 15.86 1.08 -24.18
C GLU A 652 14.42 0.74 -23.80
N ALA A 653 13.49 0.98 -24.71
CA ALA A 653 12.07 0.71 -24.47
C ALA A 653 11.77 -0.78 -24.20
N SER A 654 12.62 -1.69 -24.67
CA SER A 654 12.53 -3.15 -24.38
C SER A 654 12.73 -3.48 -22.89
N ARG A 655 13.35 -2.58 -22.12
CA ARG A 655 13.60 -2.75 -20.68
C ARG A 655 12.47 -2.21 -19.80
N VAL A 656 11.46 -1.55 -20.37
CA VAL A 656 10.34 -0.94 -19.64
C VAL A 656 9.04 -1.61 -20.07
N SER A 657 8.33 -2.23 -19.13
CA SER A 657 7.03 -2.87 -19.35
C SER A 657 5.94 -2.23 -18.49
N PHE A 658 4.68 -2.44 -18.88
CA PHE A 658 3.52 -1.84 -18.24
C PHE A 658 2.47 -2.90 -17.91
N LEU A 659 1.80 -2.74 -16.78
CA LEU A 659 0.60 -3.51 -16.46
C LEU A 659 -0.61 -2.59 -16.38
N GLY A 660 -1.72 -3.07 -16.96
CA GLY A 660 -3.01 -2.40 -16.90
C GLY A 660 -3.56 -2.29 -15.47
N ARG A 661 -4.54 -1.40 -15.29
CA ARG A 661 -5.37 -1.42 -14.08
C ARG A 661 -6.12 -2.76 -14.00
N ALA A 662 -6.25 -3.28 -12.79
CA ALA A 662 -6.94 -4.53 -12.53
C ALA A 662 -7.77 -4.41 -11.24
N ASN A 663 -8.63 -5.40 -11.00
CA ASN A 663 -9.27 -5.57 -9.70
C ASN A 663 -8.21 -5.80 -8.60
N VAL A 664 -8.59 -5.66 -7.33
CA VAL A 664 -7.64 -5.69 -6.20
C VAL A 664 -6.86 -7.01 -6.10
N THR A 665 -7.47 -8.16 -6.39
CA THR A 665 -6.79 -9.47 -6.29
C THR A 665 -5.71 -9.59 -7.36
N THR A 666 -6.08 -9.31 -8.63
CA THR A 666 -5.14 -9.32 -9.75
C THR A 666 -4.05 -8.27 -9.53
N TYR A 667 -4.39 -7.05 -9.09
CA TYR A 667 -3.43 -6.00 -8.76
C TYR A 667 -2.40 -6.44 -7.70
N LEU A 668 -2.84 -7.13 -6.64
CA LEU A 668 -1.93 -7.68 -5.64
C LEU A 668 -1.05 -8.79 -6.23
N GLN A 669 -1.63 -9.67 -7.05
CA GLN A 669 -0.87 -10.73 -7.75
C GLN A 669 0.18 -10.17 -8.71
N GLN A 670 -0.04 -9.01 -9.33
CA GLN A 670 0.94 -8.37 -10.21
C GLN A 670 2.27 -8.05 -9.49
N HIS A 671 2.28 -7.91 -8.16
CA HIS A 671 3.51 -7.75 -7.37
C HIS A 671 4.42 -9.01 -7.43
N ASN A 672 3.86 -10.16 -7.79
CA ASN A 672 4.62 -11.40 -8.00
C ASN A 672 5.52 -11.36 -9.25
N LEU A 673 5.39 -10.32 -10.07
CA LEU A 673 6.20 -10.12 -11.29
C LEU A 673 7.45 -9.25 -11.06
N ILE A 674 7.61 -8.68 -9.85
CA ILE A 674 8.71 -7.77 -9.55
C ILE A 674 9.50 -8.24 -8.32
N ASP A 675 10.78 -7.88 -8.30
CA ASP A 675 11.73 -8.25 -7.23
C ASP A 675 11.87 -7.15 -6.18
N VAL A 676 11.96 -5.89 -6.64
CA VAL A 676 12.12 -4.71 -5.78
C VAL A 676 11.21 -3.59 -6.27
N CYS A 677 10.41 -3.01 -5.38
CA CYS A 677 9.59 -1.84 -5.68
C CYS A 677 10.43 -0.56 -5.53
N LEU A 678 10.31 0.38 -6.46
CA LEU A 678 10.92 1.69 -6.39
C LEU A 678 9.85 2.74 -6.06
N ASP A 679 10.09 3.46 -4.98
CA ASP A 679 9.26 4.56 -4.54
C ASP A 679 9.48 5.83 -5.38
N THR A 680 8.53 6.76 -5.30
CA THR A 680 8.59 8.08 -5.94
C THR A 680 9.00 9.17 -4.96
N PHE A 681 9.50 10.29 -5.48
CA PHE A 681 9.81 11.52 -4.73
C PHE A 681 9.50 12.73 -5.62
N PRO A 682 9.24 13.94 -5.08
CA PRO A 682 9.17 14.31 -3.66
C PRO A 682 7.89 13.84 -2.96
N PHE A 683 6.95 13.24 -3.70
CA PHE A 683 5.75 12.66 -3.11
C PHE A 683 5.90 11.14 -3.05
N GLY A 684 6.07 10.61 -1.84
CA GLY A 684 6.26 9.18 -1.58
C GLY A 684 4.98 8.37 -1.68
N ASN A 685 5.15 7.06 -1.74
CA ASN A 685 4.07 6.10 -1.59
C ASN A 685 3.66 5.93 -0.13
N SER A 686 2.48 5.32 0.04
CA SER A 686 1.95 4.98 1.36
C SER A 686 1.27 3.63 1.30
N THR A 687 -0.02 3.57 0.95
CA THR A 687 -0.77 2.31 0.82
C THR A 687 -0.14 1.32 -0.15
N THR A 688 0.40 1.80 -1.28
CA THR A 688 1.06 0.97 -2.29
C THR A 688 2.35 0.33 -1.77
N THR A 689 3.09 1.01 -0.88
CA THR A 689 4.26 0.44 -0.20
C THR A 689 3.84 -0.69 0.73
N MET A 690 2.79 -0.50 1.54
CA MET A 690 2.30 -1.56 2.42
C MET A 690 1.76 -2.77 1.64
N GLN A 691 1.11 -2.54 0.49
CA GLN A 691 0.69 -3.62 -0.41
C GLN A 691 1.90 -4.39 -0.98
N ALA A 692 2.93 -3.69 -1.43
CA ALA A 692 4.16 -4.32 -1.90
C ALA A 692 4.84 -5.16 -0.80
N LEU A 693 5.02 -4.60 0.39
CA LEU A 693 5.59 -5.30 1.55
C LEU A 693 4.76 -6.52 1.93
N TRP A 694 3.42 -6.39 1.95
CA TRP A 694 2.51 -7.50 2.21
C TRP A 694 2.59 -8.60 1.13
N MET A 695 2.92 -8.25 -0.10
CA MET A 695 3.16 -9.19 -1.21
C MET A 695 4.60 -9.72 -1.27
N GLY A 696 5.42 -9.46 -0.24
CA GLY A 696 6.81 -9.92 -0.18
C GLY A 696 7.77 -9.13 -1.08
N VAL A 697 7.37 -7.95 -1.56
CA VAL A 697 8.22 -7.08 -2.38
C VAL A 697 8.81 -5.97 -1.50
N PRO A 698 10.13 -5.96 -1.24
CA PRO A 698 10.76 -4.84 -0.56
C PRO A 698 10.68 -3.57 -1.40
N THR A 699 10.57 -2.41 -0.74
CA THR A 699 10.42 -1.11 -1.41
C THR A 699 11.60 -0.21 -1.10
N MET A 700 12.37 0.19 -2.10
CA MET A 700 13.43 1.20 -1.97
C MET A 700 12.83 2.60 -1.99
N THR A 701 13.10 3.40 -0.97
CA THR A 701 12.57 4.77 -0.84
C THR A 701 13.67 5.81 -0.58
N LEU A 702 13.41 7.04 -1.00
CA LEU A 702 14.26 8.21 -0.76
C LEU A 702 13.44 9.24 0.03
N PRO A 703 13.64 9.36 1.36
CA PRO A 703 12.94 10.35 2.17
C PRO A 703 13.35 11.76 1.74
N GLY A 704 12.36 12.64 1.66
CA GLY A 704 12.59 14.08 1.57
C GLY A 704 12.29 14.79 2.90
N ASP A 705 12.10 16.10 2.77
CA ASP A 705 11.85 17.02 3.88
C ASP A 705 10.37 17.20 4.24
N SER A 706 9.44 16.67 3.44
CA SER A 706 8.01 16.80 3.70
C SER A 706 7.43 15.50 4.27
N MET A 707 6.32 15.58 5.01
CA MET A 707 5.59 14.39 5.46
C MET A 707 5.15 13.53 4.26
N ALA A 708 4.70 14.17 3.16
CA ALA A 708 4.32 13.51 1.91
C ALA A 708 5.45 12.64 1.30
N SER A 709 6.71 12.98 1.55
CA SER A 709 7.87 12.22 1.06
C SER A 709 8.29 11.04 1.94
N ARG A 710 7.70 10.89 3.15
CA ARG A 710 8.23 10.02 4.22
C ARG A 710 7.31 8.87 4.63
N SER A 711 6.13 8.73 4.03
CA SER A 711 5.20 7.65 4.38
C SER A 711 5.84 6.26 4.27
N SER A 712 6.47 5.92 3.13
CA SER A 712 7.22 4.66 2.98
C SER A 712 8.35 4.50 3.99
N THR A 713 9.06 5.59 4.31
CA THR A 713 10.12 5.58 5.33
C THR A 713 9.57 5.20 6.69
N GLY A 714 8.43 5.76 7.09
CA GLY A 714 7.76 5.39 8.34
C GLY A 714 7.42 3.90 8.40
N TRP A 715 6.82 3.37 7.34
CA TRP A 715 6.47 1.95 7.23
C TRP A 715 7.70 1.03 7.34
N LEU A 716 8.77 1.32 6.61
CA LEU A 716 10.00 0.52 6.66
C LEU A 716 10.67 0.60 8.03
N THR A 717 10.67 1.77 8.67
CA THR A 717 11.26 1.95 10.00
C THR A 717 10.48 1.18 11.07
N HIS A 718 9.15 1.16 11.00
CA HIS A 718 8.32 0.32 11.87
C HIS A 718 8.64 -1.18 11.76
N LEU A 719 9.14 -1.63 10.61
CA LEU A 719 9.54 -3.02 10.37
C LEU A 719 11.03 -3.27 10.67
N GLY A 720 11.81 -2.25 11.04
CA GLY A 720 13.27 -2.36 11.23
C GLY A 720 14.04 -2.56 9.93
N LEU A 721 13.50 -2.08 8.81
CA LEU A 721 14.01 -2.28 7.45
C LEU A 721 14.65 -1.02 6.85
N ASP A 722 14.70 0.07 7.61
CA ASP A 722 15.17 1.38 7.17
C ASP A 722 16.64 1.38 6.72
N ALA A 723 17.52 0.70 7.46
CA ALA A 723 18.93 0.61 7.09
C ALA A 723 19.14 0.04 5.68
N ALA A 724 18.33 -0.95 5.28
CA ALA A 724 18.44 -1.63 3.99
C ALA A 724 17.68 -0.93 2.85
N PHE A 725 16.56 -0.26 3.14
CA PHE A 725 15.60 0.17 2.11
C PHE A 725 15.27 1.67 2.12
N VAL A 726 15.80 2.45 3.06
CA VAL A 726 15.68 3.90 3.09
C VAL A 726 17.03 4.51 2.69
N ALA A 727 17.09 5.13 1.51
CA ALA A 727 18.29 5.76 1.00
C ALA A 727 18.57 7.11 1.69
N GLN A 728 19.83 7.48 1.83
CA GLN A 728 20.21 8.79 2.39
C GLN A 728 20.17 9.90 1.32
N ASP A 729 20.52 9.55 0.09
CA ASP A 729 20.50 10.44 -1.06
C ASP A 729 20.29 9.63 -2.35
N LYS A 730 20.35 10.32 -3.50
CA LYS A 730 20.16 9.70 -4.82
C LYS A 730 21.28 8.72 -5.19
N ASP A 731 22.49 8.88 -4.66
CA ASP A 731 23.62 8.01 -4.96
C ASP A 731 23.54 6.73 -4.11
N ASP A 732 23.21 6.86 -2.83
CA ASP A 732 22.90 5.74 -1.94
C ASP A 732 21.70 4.93 -2.44
N PHE A 733 20.66 5.59 -2.97
CA PHE A 733 19.52 4.90 -3.59
C PHE A 733 19.96 3.96 -4.72
N VAL A 734 20.84 4.43 -5.61
CA VAL A 734 21.37 3.62 -6.71
C VAL A 734 22.26 2.50 -6.18
N HIS A 735 23.13 2.81 -5.22
CA HIS A 735 24.03 1.83 -4.62
C HIS A 735 23.27 0.69 -3.92
N LYS A 736 22.25 1.01 -3.13
CA LYS A 736 21.42 0.00 -2.45
C LYS A 736 20.65 -0.87 -3.45
N CYS A 737 20.08 -0.29 -4.51
CA CYS A 737 19.44 -1.06 -5.57
C CYS A 737 20.43 -2.03 -6.25
N ALA A 738 21.65 -1.56 -6.55
CA ALA A 738 22.69 -2.41 -7.13
C ALA A 738 23.14 -3.53 -6.17
N ALA A 739 23.26 -3.23 -4.88
CA ALA A 739 23.62 -4.21 -3.85
C ALA A 739 22.55 -5.31 -3.71
N LEU A 740 21.27 -4.94 -3.71
CA LEU A 740 20.16 -5.90 -3.71
C LEU A 740 20.16 -6.77 -4.97
N ALA A 741 20.46 -6.17 -6.12
CA ALA A 741 20.53 -6.90 -7.38
C ALA A 741 21.70 -7.89 -7.45
N ALA A 742 22.78 -7.64 -6.69
CA ALA A 742 23.96 -8.49 -6.65
C ALA A 742 23.79 -9.75 -5.78
N ASP A 743 22.78 -9.79 -4.91
CA ASP A 743 22.50 -10.94 -4.02
C ASP A 743 21.02 -11.38 -4.07
N PRO A 744 20.60 -12.05 -5.17
CA PRO A 744 19.23 -12.56 -5.30
C PRO A 744 18.85 -13.59 -4.22
N GLU A 745 19.82 -14.29 -3.63
CA GLU A 745 19.55 -15.29 -2.59
C GLU A 745 19.13 -14.62 -1.28
N ALA A 746 19.84 -13.56 -0.86
CA ALA A 746 19.43 -12.75 0.29
C ALA A 746 18.09 -12.05 0.03
N LEU A 747 17.87 -11.52 -1.17
CA LEU A 747 16.61 -10.89 -1.55
C LEU A 747 15.44 -11.88 -1.51
N ALA A 748 15.67 -13.15 -1.88
CA ALA A 748 14.66 -14.20 -1.78
C ALA A 748 14.26 -14.51 -0.33
N VAL A 749 15.22 -14.48 0.61
CA VAL A 749 14.92 -14.61 2.05
C VAL A 749 14.07 -13.45 2.53
N VAL A 750 14.44 -12.20 2.19
CA VAL A 750 13.65 -11.03 2.55
C VAL A 750 12.21 -11.16 2.04
N ARG A 751 12.04 -11.55 0.77
CA ARG A 751 10.72 -11.75 0.16
C ARG A 751 9.83 -12.69 0.96
N GLN A 752 10.36 -13.84 1.38
CA GLN A 752 9.58 -14.85 2.11
C GLN A 752 9.16 -14.39 3.52
N GLU A 753 9.99 -13.62 4.20
CA GLU A 753 9.74 -13.18 5.59
C GLU A 753 8.92 -11.89 5.70
N LEU A 754 8.92 -11.04 4.66
CA LEU A 754 8.33 -9.70 4.70
C LEU A 754 6.86 -9.66 5.12
N ARG A 755 6.04 -10.59 4.66
CA ARG A 755 4.63 -10.67 5.06
C ARG A 755 4.49 -10.96 6.55
N GLU A 756 5.34 -11.81 7.09
CA GLU A 756 5.32 -12.16 8.50
C GLU A 756 5.80 -11.00 9.38
N TYR A 757 6.82 -10.26 8.94
CA TYR A 757 7.21 -9.00 9.59
C TYR A 757 6.05 -8.00 9.64
N CYS A 758 5.29 -7.87 8.55
CA CYS A 758 4.09 -7.04 8.56
C CYS A 758 3.07 -7.53 9.58
N ARG A 759 2.82 -8.86 9.64
CA ARG A 759 1.84 -9.45 10.58
C ARG A 759 2.15 -9.20 12.05
N GLN A 760 3.42 -9.19 12.40
CA GLN A 760 3.86 -9.05 13.78
C GLN A 760 4.06 -7.58 14.19
N SER A 761 3.97 -6.65 13.23
CA SER A 761 4.13 -5.22 13.47
C SER A 761 2.84 -4.55 13.95
N VAL A 762 2.99 -3.41 14.63
CA VAL A 762 1.87 -2.53 15.01
C VAL A 762 1.10 -1.99 13.79
N LEU A 763 1.69 -2.04 12.59
CA LEU A 763 1.07 -1.52 11.36
C LEU A 763 -0.21 -2.24 10.98
N ILE A 764 -0.41 -3.50 11.40
CA ILE A 764 -1.67 -4.23 11.14
C ILE A 764 -2.57 -4.31 12.37
N ASP A 765 -2.14 -3.81 13.53
CA ASP A 765 -2.91 -3.84 14.77
C ASP A 765 -3.80 -2.60 14.91
N ALA A 766 -4.95 -2.66 14.24
CA ALA A 766 -5.98 -1.63 14.35
C ALA A 766 -6.46 -1.40 15.79
N GLY A 767 -6.44 -2.44 16.64
CA GLY A 767 -6.89 -2.34 18.03
C GLY A 767 -5.96 -1.44 18.86
N THR A 768 -4.66 -1.69 18.80
CA THR A 768 -3.65 -0.87 19.51
C THR A 768 -3.65 0.57 19.03
N ILE A 769 -3.68 0.82 17.72
CA ILE A 769 -3.71 2.18 17.17
C ILE A 769 -4.99 2.91 17.60
N SER A 770 -6.13 2.23 17.62
CA SER A 770 -7.40 2.85 18.01
C SER A 770 -7.48 3.16 19.50
N ARG A 771 -6.99 2.27 20.36
CA ARG A 771 -6.89 2.57 21.81
C ARG A 771 -5.91 3.72 22.08
N ALA A 772 -4.82 3.79 21.31
CA ALA A 772 -3.90 4.93 21.38
C ALA A 772 -4.57 6.23 20.95
N ALA A 773 -5.37 6.23 19.88
CA ALA A 773 -6.15 7.39 19.45
C ALA A 773 -7.17 7.82 20.52
N ALA A 774 -7.89 6.89 21.14
CA ALA A 774 -8.80 7.16 22.26
C ALA A 774 -8.07 7.78 23.46
N ARG A 775 -6.88 7.26 23.80
CA ARG A 775 -6.02 7.82 24.85
C ARG A 775 -5.51 9.21 24.49
N ALA A 776 -5.10 9.44 23.24
CA ALA A 776 -4.68 10.75 22.75
C ALA A 776 -5.83 11.77 22.88
N PHE A 777 -7.04 11.42 22.46
CA PHE A 777 -8.24 12.24 22.66
C PHE A 777 -8.47 12.58 24.14
N ARG A 778 -8.29 11.60 25.04
CA ARG A 778 -8.42 11.83 26.48
C ARG A 778 -7.36 12.78 27.02
N ILE A 779 -6.11 12.69 26.56
CA ILE A 779 -5.01 13.60 26.95
C ILE A 779 -5.35 15.02 26.50
N MET A 780 -5.71 15.21 25.22
CA MET A 780 -6.06 16.51 24.65
C MET A 780 -7.23 17.15 25.42
N TRP A 781 -8.27 16.35 25.73
CA TRP A 781 -9.43 16.81 26.48
C TRP A 781 -9.08 17.26 27.91
N LYS A 782 -8.27 16.47 28.63
CA LYS A 782 -7.82 16.81 29.99
C LYS A 782 -7.08 18.15 30.01
N ARG A 783 -6.15 18.34 29.07
CA ARG A 783 -5.41 19.61 28.94
C ARG A 783 -6.34 20.79 28.71
N TRP A 784 -7.34 20.65 27.85
CA TRP A 784 -8.33 21.70 27.62
C TRP A 784 -9.17 22.01 28.87
N CYS A 785 -9.60 20.98 29.61
CA CYS A 785 -10.33 21.15 30.87
C CYS A 785 -9.50 21.96 31.88
N ASP A 786 -8.21 21.64 31.97
CA ASP A 786 -7.24 22.28 32.86
C ASP A 786 -6.79 23.68 32.36
N GLY A 787 -7.21 24.09 31.17
CA GLY A 787 -6.83 25.38 30.57
C GLY A 787 -5.37 25.44 30.11
N LEU A 788 -4.75 24.29 29.86
CA LEU A 788 -3.38 24.18 29.37
C LEU A 788 -3.33 24.30 27.84
N ALA A 789 -2.27 24.90 27.32
CA ALA A 789 -2.01 24.95 25.89
C ALA A 789 -1.74 23.55 25.30
N PRO A 790 -1.96 23.33 24.00
CA PRO A 790 -1.47 22.14 23.31
C PRO A 790 0.04 21.95 23.49
N GLU A 791 0.49 20.70 23.55
CA GLU A 791 1.91 20.31 23.69
C GLU A 791 2.14 18.96 23.02
N HIS A 792 3.33 18.77 22.44
CA HIS A 792 3.70 17.53 21.77
C HIS A 792 3.68 16.37 22.77
N PHE A 793 3.14 15.22 22.35
CA PHE A 793 3.18 14.02 23.17
C PHE A 793 3.15 12.76 22.32
N GLU A 794 3.52 11.64 22.93
CA GLU A 794 3.46 10.32 22.32
C GLU A 794 2.62 9.38 23.17
N VAL A 795 1.83 8.54 22.51
CA VAL A 795 1.14 7.40 23.11
C VAL A 795 1.80 6.13 22.61
N LEU A 796 2.47 5.39 23.50
CA LEU A 796 3.20 4.18 23.13
C LEU A 796 2.26 2.98 23.01
N ALA A 797 2.58 2.00 22.16
CA ALA A 797 1.77 0.78 22.00
C ALA A 797 1.59 0.04 23.34
N GLN A 798 2.66 -0.06 24.12
CA GLN A 798 2.69 -0.68 25.45
C GLN A 798 1.74 -0.01 26.45
N ASP A 799 1.46 1.28 26.27
CA ASP A 799 0.61 2.06 27.17
C ASP A 799 -0.89 1.76 26.99
N VAL A 800 -1.23 1.00 25.94
CA VAL A 800 -2.61 0.66 25.56
C VAL A 800 -2.79 -0.82 25.23
N ALA A 801 -1.82 -1.67 25.54
CA ALA A 801 -1.97 -3.13 25.41
C ALA A 801 -3.04 -3.63 26.39
N LEU A 802 -3.89 -4.57 25.96
CA LEU A 802 -4.83 -5.25 26.86
C LEU A 802 -4.03 -6.13 27.81
N GLU A 803 -4.24 -5.98 29.12
CA GLU A 803 -3.91 -7.06 30.06
C GLU A 803 -4.73 -8.29 29.64
N ALA A 804 -4.07 -9.43 29.43
CA ALA A 804 -4.75 -10.71 29.27
C ALA A 804 -5.72 -10.92 30.46
N PRO A 805 -6.89 -11.55 30.29
CA PRO A 805 -7.84 -11.72 31.38
C PRO A 805 -7.20 -12.52 32.52
N ILE A 806 -6.82 -11.82 33.58
CA ILE A 806 -6.42 -12.40 34.85
C ILE A 806 -7.70 -12.85 35.55
N ASP A 807 -7.81 -14.14 35.83
CA ASP A 807 -8.84 -14.67 36.72
C ASP A 807 -8.76 -13.97 38.08
N ASN A 808 -9.82 -13.23 38.40
CA ASN A 808 -10.29 -12.76 39.71
C ASN A 808 -9.32 -11.96 40.61
N PRO A 809 -9.54 -10.64 40.80
CA PRO A 809 -8.85 -9.84 41.81
C PRO A 809 -9.69 -9.80 43.10
N ALA A 810 -9.23 -10.52 44.12
CA ALA A 810 -9.54 -10.22 45.51
C ALA A 810 -8.22 -10.21 46.28
N ASP A 811 -7.98 -9.11 46.99
CA ASP A 811 -6.85 -8.81 47.86
C ASP A 811 -5.64 -8.12 47.20
N SER A 812 -5.68 -6.78 47.17
CA SER A 812 -4.85 -6.00 48.10
C SER A 812 -5.02 -4.51 47.82
N ALA A 813 -5.73 -3.84 48.72
CA ALA A 813 -5.70 -2.39 48.84
C ALA A 813 -4.42 -1.93 49.55
N SER A 814 -4.06 -0.67 49.30
CA SER A 814 -3.09 0.18 50.02
C SER A 814 -1.63 0.10 49.56
N ALA A 815 -1.19 1.15 48.87
CA ALA A 815 -0.16 2.05 49.38
C ALA A 815 -0.14 3.34 48.55
N THR A 816 -0.24 4.45 49.28
CA THR A 816 -0.28 5.85 48.85
C THR A 816 1.10 6.40 48.52
N ASP A 817 1.12 7.31 47.54
CA ASP A 817 1.95 8.51 47.37
C ASP A 817 3.34 8.61 48.03
N SER A 818 4.35 8.92 47.22
CA SER A 818 4.97 10.26 47.27
C SER A 818 5.90 10.49 46.08
N ALA A 819 5.67 11.61 45.40
CA ALA A 819 6.56 12.16 44.38
C ALA A 819 7.66 13.02 45.04
N SER A 820 8.86 13.07 44.45
CA SER A 820 9.64 14.32 44.43
C SER A 820 10.68 14.37 43.30
N ALA A 821 10.44 15.31 42.39
CA ALA A 821 11.36 16.23 41.73
C ALA A 821 12.80 15.79 41.41
N ALA A 822 13.10 15.65 40.11
CA ALA A 822 14.44 15.67 39.57
C ALA A 822 14.78 17.06 38.99
N SER A 823 15.90 17.60 39.45
CA SER A 823 16.55 18.83 38.99
C SER A 823 17.28 18.64 37.67
N ALA A 824 17.33 19.71 36.87
CA ALA A 824 18.14 19.82 35.65
C ALA A 824 19.65 19.62 35.89
N GLY A 825 20.33 18.91 34.98
CA GLY A 825 21.78 18.92 34.86
C GLY A 825 22.40 17.73 34.12
N GLN A 826 23.09 18.03 33.01
CA GLN A 826 24.12 17.24 32.30
C GLN A 826 23.64 16.12 31.35
N ALA A 827 24.14 16.19 30.11
CA ALA A 827 23.99 15.15 29.10
C ALA A 827 24.55 13.83 29.64
N ALA A 828 23.66 12.86 29.87
CA ALA A 828 24.04 11.53 30.31
C ALA A 828 24.70 10.76 29.17
N GLU A 829 25.85 10.15 29.45
CA GLU A 829 26.49 9.18 28.56
C GLU A 829 25.56 7.98 28.30
N PRO A 830 25.63 7.34 27.12
CA PRO A 830 24.74 6.24 26.77
C PRO A 830 25.01 5.03 27.65
N THR A 831 24.19 4.85 28.67
CA THR A 831 24.12 3.66 29.51
C THR A 831 22.70 3.12 29.49
N LEU A 832 22.55 1.81 29.28
CA LEU A 832 21.26 1.12 29.41
C LEU A 832 20.66 1.38 30.81
N PRO A 833 19.45 1.95 30.93
CA PRO A 833 18.79 2.11 32.22
C PRO A 833 18.43 0.73 32.79
N THR A 834 18.88 0.43 34.02
CA THR A 834 18.64 -0.86 34.69
C THR A 834 17.24 -0.99 35.31
N ASN A 835 16.21 -0.43 34.66
CA ASN A 835 14.90 -0.29 35.28
C ASN A 835 14.07 -1.58 35.15
N THR A 836 14.27 -2.51 36.06
CA THR A 836 13.52 -3.79 36.15
C THR A 836 12.07 -3.63 36.61
N SER A 837 11.60 -2.42 36.90
CA SER A 837 10.25 -2.15 37.43
C SER A 837 9.09 -2.44 36.46
N ARG A 838 9.39 -2.77 35.20
CA ARG A 838 8.41 -3.03 34.13
C ARG A 838 8.25 -4.51 33.77
N LEU A 839 8.97 -5.42 34.42
CA LEU A 839 8.89 -6.85 34.12
C LEU A 839 7.64 -7.47 34.79
N PRO A 840 6.78 -8.23 34.06
CA PRO A 840 5.63 -8.91 34.65
C PRO A 840 6.02 -9.81 35.84
N ALA A 841 5.14 -9.85 36.85
CA ALA A 841 5.37 -10.66 38.05
C ALA A 841 5.53 -12.15 37.70
N GLY A 842 6.60 -12.77 38.19
CA GLY A 842 6.93 -14.19 37.93
C GLY A 842 7.73 -14.45 36.66
N MET A 843 7.98 -13.44 35.83
CA MET A 843 8.83 -13.57 34.64
C MET A 843 10.31 -13.40 35.04
N LYS A 844 11.20 -14.21 34.46
CA LYS A 844 12.65 -14.01 34.62
C LYS A 844 13.15 -13.00 33.58
N PRO A 845 14.03 -12.05 33.96
CA PRO A 845 14.71 -11.21 32.98
C PRO A 845 15.66 -12.05 32.12
N VAL A 846 15.99 -11.56 30.94
CA VAL A 846 17.00 -12.13 30.04
C VAL A 846 18.29 -11.32 30.18
N ARG A 847 19.34 -11.98 30.65
CA ARG A 847 20.63 -11.36 30.94
C ARG A 847 21.65 -11.79 29.91
N PHE A 848 22.04 -10.85 29.06
CA PHE A 848 23.17 -10.98 28.16
C PHE A 848 24.46 -10.84 28.97
N VAL A 849 25.26 -11.91 28.99
CA VAL A 849 26.53 -12.03 29.71
C VAL A 849 27.65 -11.97 28.67
N CYS A 850 28.41 -10.88 28.69
CA CYS A 850 29.41 -10.61 27.67
C CYS A 850 30.71 -10.10 28.30
N GLY A 851 31.85 -10.65 27.85
CA GLY A 851 33.17 -10.11 28.16
C GLY A 851 33.74 -9.40 26.94
N THR A 852 34.19 -8.16 27.12
CA THR A 852 34.73 -7.33 26.04
C THR A 852 36.07 -6.72 26.43
N ARG A 853 36.93 -6.44 25.45
CA ARG A 853 38.18 -5.68 25.66
C ARG A 853 37.96 -4.18 25.69
N SER A 854 36.82 -3.69 25.19
CA SER A 854 36.48 -2.27 25.22
C SER A 854 36.05 -1.84 26.63
N SER A 855 36.12 -0.54 26.91
CA SER A 855 35.49 0.03 28.10
C SER A 855 33.97 -0.10 28.02
N ARG A 856 33.25 0.04 29.14
CA ARG A 856 31.78 0.04 29.14
C ARG A 856 31.16 1.02 28.14
N ALA A 857 31.72 2.22 28.00
CA ALA A 857 31.26 3.20 27.02
C ALA A 857 31.65 2.81 25.58
N GLY A 858 32.81 2.22 25.40
CA GLY A 858 33.26 1.68 24.10
C GLY A 858 32.39 0.52 23.63
N PHE A 859 31.93 -0.35 24.53
CA PHE A 859 31.06 -1.48 24.21
C PHE A 859 29.83 -1.05 23.38
N PHE A 860 29.04 -0.10 23.87
CA PHE A 860 27.82 0.35 23.19
C PHE A 860 28.07 1.11 21.86
N LYS A 861 29.30 1.57 21.63
CA LYS A 861 29.67 2.35 20.43
C LYS A 861 30.41 1.54 19.38
N GLU A 862 31.23 0.58 19.80
CA GLU A 862 32.25 -0.05 18.96
C GLU A 862 31.95 -1.53 18.70
N THR A 863 31.36 -2.24 19.66
CA THR A 863 31.13 -3.69 19.53
C THR A 863 29.81 -3.95 18.80
N ALA A 864 29.70 -5.09 18.12
CA ALA A 864 28.49 -5.46 17.39
C ALA A 864 27.31 -5.65 18.34
N LEU A 865 27.54 -6.37 19.44
CA LEU A 865 26.53 -6.66 20.43
C LEU A 865 26.05 -5.39 21.11
N GLY A 866 26.97 -4.53 21.55
CA GLY A 866 26.61 -3.28 22.22
C GLY A 866 25.77 -2.37 21.35
N ARG A 867 26.14 -2.19 20.08
CA ARG A 867 25.37 -1.42 19.10
C ARG A 867 23.97 -2.01 18.86
N SER A 868 23.86 -3.33 18.70
CA SER A 868 22.55 -3.97 18.50
C SER A 868 21.65 -3.92 19.74
N LEU A 869 22.20 -4.06 20.95
CA LEU A 869 21.42 -4.04 22.19
C LEU A 869 20.87 -2.64 22.52
N MET A 870 21.52 -1.57 22.04
CA MET A 870 20.98 -0.20 22.17
C MET A 870 19.63 -0.03 21.47
N LEU A 871 19.34 -0.81 20.42
CA LEU A 871 18.04 -0.82 19.76
C LEU A 871 16.92 -1.32 20.68
N TYR A 872 17.27 -2.11 21.71
CA TYR A 872 16.35 -2.73 22.66
C TYR A 872 16.47 -2.16 24.07
N GLN A 873 17.05 -0.95 24.22
CA GLN A 873 17.38 -0.39 25.53
C GLN A 873 16.20 -0.24 26.49
N ASP A 874 15.00 -0.05 25.94
CA ASP A 874 13.77 0.11 26.71
C ASP A 874 13.02 -1.20 26.94
N HIS A 875 13.55 -2.33 26.46
CA HIS A 875 12.91 -3.64 26.55
C HIS A 875 12.91 -4.15 28.01
N PRO A 876 11.74 -4.47 28.61
CA PRO A 876 11.62 -4.72 30.05
C PRO A 876 12.41 -5.95 30.54
N SER A 877 12.56 -6.96 29.67
CA SER A 877 13.32 -8.17 29.97
C SER A 877 14.84 -8.01 29.84
N LEU A 878 15.33 -6.95 29.18
CA LEU A 878 16.74 -6.86 28.82
C LEU A 878 17.61 -6.50 30.04
N GLN A 879 18.58 -7.35 30.32
CA GLN A 879 19.69 -7.05 31.23
C GLN A 879 21.01 -7.31 30.54
N VAL A 880 22.01 -6.49 30.86
CA VAL A 880 23.38 -6.69 30.39
C VAL A 880 24.30 -6.80 31.59
N GLN A 881 24.94 -7.97 31.74
CA GLN A 881 26.06 -8.18 32.65
C GLN A 881 27.35 -8.15 31.83
N LEU A 882 27.91 -6.95 31.76
CA LEU A 882 29.12 -6.67 31.01
C LEU A 882 30.35 -6.83 31.91
N PHE A 883 31.34 -7.56 31.42
CA PHE A 883 32.71 -7.57 31.94
C PHE A 883 33.58 -6.78 30.96
N ASP A 884 33.70 -5.47 31.17
CA ASP A 884 34.50 -4.56 30.36
C ASP A 884 36.00 -4.65 30.68
N GLU A 885 36.83 -4.25 29.72
CA GLU A 885 38.30 -4.37 29.78
C GLU A 885 38.78 -5.77 30.21
N ASN A 886 38.01 -6.81 29.84
CA ASN A 886 38.19 -8.15 30.35
C ASN A 886 39.47 -8.82 29.80
N THR A 887 40.32 -9.27 30.72
CA THR A 887 41.51 -10.07 30.45
C THR A 887 41.40 -11.51 30.96
N ARG A 888 40.27 -11.87 31.59
CA ARG A 888 39.97 -13.21 32.12
C ARG A 888 39.38 -14.10 31.02
N GLY A 889 39.45 -15.42 31.22
CA GLY A 889 38.78 -16.39 30.34
C GLY A 889 37.25 -16.31 30.45
N LEU A 890 36.56 -16.57 29.33
CA LEU A 890 35.10 -16.57 29.22
C LEU A 890 34.46 -17.51 30.24
N SER A 891 35.02 -18.71 30.43
CA SER A 891 34.54 -19.67 31.44
C SER A 891 34.46 -19.09 32.84
N SER A 892 35.41 -18.23 33.23
CA SER A 892 35.44 -17.63 34.56
C SER A 892 34.35 -16.58 34.72
N ILE A 893 34.17 -15.69 33.74
CA ILE A 893 33.13 -14.65 33.79
C ILE A 893 31.72 -15.24 33.65
N TYR A 894 31.56 -16.30 32.87
CA TYR A 894 30.29 -17.01 32.74
C TYR A 894 29.93 -17.75 34.04
N ASN A 895 30.91 -18.38 34.70
CA ASN A 895 30.72 -18.96 36.03
C ASN A 895 30.34 -17.91 37.09
N GLU A 896 30.93 -16.71 37.02
CA GLU A 896 30.58 -15.60 37.89
C GLU A 896 29.14 -15.13 37.66
N ALA A 897 28.68 -15.08 36.41
CA ALA A 897 27.28 -14.79 36.09
C ALA A 897 26.32 -15.88 36.59
N ILE A 898 26.71 -17.16 36.53
CA ILE A 898 25.94 -18.27 37.12
C ILE A 898 25.85 -18.13 38.64
N ASP A 899 26.94 -17.76 39.31
CA ASP A 899 26.92 -17.53 40.76
C ASP A 899 26.08 -16.32 41.14
N HIS A 900 26.19 -15.22 40.40
CA HIS A 900 25.36 -14.03 40.58
C HIS A 900 23.85 -14.37 40.44
N ALA A 901 23.52 -15.26 39.50
CA ALA A 901 22.14 -15.68 39.26
C ALA A 901 21.53 -16.53 40.39
N LYS A 902 22.33 -17.02 41.36
CA LYS A 902 21.79 -17.68 42.57
C LYS A 902 20.99 -16.73 43.45
N ALA A 903 21.41 -15.46 43.51
CA ALA A 903 20.69 -14.41 44.22
C ALA A 903 19.70 -13.66 43.32
N HIS A 904 19.99 -13.59 42.01
CA HIS A 904 19.20 -12.85 41.03
C HIS A 904 18.87 -13.72 39.79
N PRO A 905 17.90 -14.65 39.90
CA PRO A 905 17.53 -15.57 38.82
C PRO A 905 17.22 -14.85 37.51
N ALA A 906 17.73 -15.40 36.41
CA ALA A 906 17.55 -14.89 35.05
C ALA A 906 17.66 -16.01 34.01
N ILE A 907 17.19 -15.77 32.80
CA ILE A 907 17.65 -16.52 31.63
C ILE A 907 19.02 -15.93 31.24
N LEU A 908 20.05 -16.76 31.15
CA LEU A 908 21.41 -16.32 30.81
C LEU A 908 21.67 -16.55 29.32
N VAL A 909 22.14 -15.50 28.66
CA VAL A 909 22.62 -15.54 27.26
C VAL A 909 24.11 -15.26 27.28
N PHE A 910 24.92 -16.30 27.14
CA PHE A 910 26.37 -16.19 27.02
C PHE A 910 26.71 -15.89 25.57
N VAL A 911 27.29 -14.71 25.29
CA VAL A 911 27.44 -14.21 23.92
C VAL A 911 28.73 -13.39 23.76
N HIS A 912 29.31 -13.44 22.56
CA HIS A 912 30.52 -12.67 22.24
C HIS A 912 30.15 -11.22 21.89
N ASP A 913 31.10 -10.30 22.05
CA ASP A 913 30.87 -8.87 21.80
C ASP A 913 30.78 -8.51 20.31
N ASP A 914 31.23 -9.40 19.42
CA ASP A 914 31.19 -9.29 17.97
C ASP A 914 29.95 -9.96 17.32
N VAL A 915 28.93 -10.26 18.13
CA VAL A 915 27.61 -10.73 17.68
C VAL A 915 26.63 -9.56 17.59
N TRP A 916 26.18 -9.22 16.39
CA TRP A 916 25.05 -8.33 16.18
C TRP A 916 23.74 -9.12 16.28
N LEU A 917 22.89 -8.78 17.25
CA LEU A 917 21.54 -9.36 17.38
C LEU A 917 20.59 -8.67 16.38
N THR A 918 20.08 -9.41 15.40
CA THR A 918 19.16 -8.87 14.37
C THR A 918 17.71 -9.31 14.60
N ASP A 919 17.48 -10.16 15.58
CA ASP A 919 16.17 -10.72 15.86
C ASP A 919 15.34 -9.79 16.75
N ASN A 920 14.32 -9.16 16.18
CA ASN A 920 13.43 -8.26 16.94
C ASN A 920 12.56 -9.00 17.97
N PHE A 921 12.39 -10.32 17.83
CA PHE A 921 11.62 -11.17 18.74
C PHE A 921 12.53 -12.04 19.61
N TRP A 922 13.73 -11.54 19.91
CA TRP A 922 14.74 -12.29 20.64
C TRP A 922 14.22 -12.77 22.00
N ASP A 923 13.37 -12.01 22.71
CA ASP A 923 12.87 -12.39 24.03
C ASP A 923 11.90 -13.58 23.92
N GLU A 924 10.95 -13.51 23.00
CA GLU A 924 10.01 -14.59 22.71
C GLU A 924 10.75 -15.85 22.24
N ARG A 925 11.68 -15.71 21.29
CA ARG A 925 12.46 -16.84 20.76
C ARG A 925 13.32 -17.50 21.81
N ILE A 926 13.96 -16.73 22.68
CA ILE A 926 14.72 -17.26 23.80
C ILE A 926 13.82 -18.07 24.72
N ARG A 927 12.65 -17.56 25.07
CA ARG A 927 11.73 -18.24 25.99
C ARG A 927 11.11 -19.48 25.37
N GLU A 928 10.68 -19.40 24.11
CA GLU A 928 10.18 -20.53 23.35
C GLU A 928 11.24 -21.62 23.26
N SER A 929 12.48 -21.27 22.94
CA SER A 929 13.57 -22.23 22.82
C SER A 929 13.80 -23.04 24.10
N LEU A 930 13.63 -22.41 25.28
CA LEU A 930 13.79 -23.04 26.59
C LEU A 930 12.62 -23.95 26.98
N ALA A 931 11.48 -23.86 26.29
CA ALA A 931 10.42 -24.87 26.40
C ALA A 931 10.84 -26.19 25.72
N HIS A 932 11.67 -26.11 24.68
CA HIS A 932 12.10 -27.27 23.89
C HIS A 932 13.41 -27.90 24.38
N PHE A 933 14.37 -27.08 24.81
CA PHE A 933 15.70 -27.52 25.23
C PHE A 933 16.11 -26.86 26.54
N ASP A 934 17.00 -27.51 27.29
CA ASP A 934 17.52 -26.97 28.55
C ASP A 934 18.72 -26.02 28.30
N ILE A 935 19.42 -26.21 27.18
CA ILE A 935 20.49 -25.35 26.67
C ILE A 935 20.30 -25.17 25.17
N VAL A 936 20.35 -23.93 24.71
CA VAL A 936 20.06 -23.58 23.32
C VAL A 936 21.27 -22.86 22.71
N GLY A 937 21.58 -23.18 21.46
CA GLY A 937 22.52 -22.42 20.63
C GLY A 937 21.90 -22.03 19.29
N ILE A 938 22.66 -21.32 18.47
CA ILE A 938 22.25 -20.88 17.12
C ILE A 938 22.84 -21.73 16.00
N ALA A 939 23.89 -22.49 16.31
CA ALA A 939 24.51 -23.48 15.44
C ALA A 939 25.03 -24.66 16.28
N GLY A 940 25.07 -25.86 15.69
CA GLY A 940 25.51 -27.05 16.40
C GLY A 940 25.60 -28.31 15.56
N ASN A 941 26.01 -29.40 16.20
CA ASN A 941 26.13 -30.73 15.62
C ASN A 941 25.29 -31.75 16.41
N ARG A 942 24.51 -32.53 15.66
CA ARG A 942 23.57 -33.56 16.11
C ARG A 942 24.24 -34.83 16.61
N ARG A 943 25.54 -34.98 16.36
CA ARG A 943 26.37 -36.08 16.85
C ARG A 943 27.68 -35.58 17.43
N ARG A 944 28.36 -36.48 18.13
CA ARG A 944 29.73 -36.29 18.61
C ARG A 944 30.59 -37.44 18.09
N LEU A 945 31.71 -37.13 17.46
CA LEU A 945 32.67 -38.10 16.95
C LEU A 945 33.89 -38.20 17.88
N PRO A 946 34.60 -39.34 17.91
CA PRO A 946 35.87 -39.44 18.62
C PRO A 946 36.87 -38.41 18.10
N ARG A 947 37.59 -37.75 19.01
CA ARG A 947 38.62 -36.76 18.67
C ARG A 947 38.12 -35.62 17.77
N GLN A 948 36.86 -35.23 17.95
CA GLN A 948 36.26 -34.12 17.21
C GLN A 948 36.87 -32.77 17.65
N PRO A 949 37.46 -31.98 16.73
CA PRO A 949 38.24 -30.80 17.11
C PRO A 949 37.40 -29.52 17.29
N ALA A 950 36.16 -29.46 16.80
CA ALA A 950 35.18 -28.42 17.11
C ALA A 950 33.78 -28.95 16.78
N TRP A 951 32.73 -28.21 17.11
CA TRP A 951 31.35 -28.63 16.86
C TRP A 951 31.10 -28.97 15.38
N CYS A 952 31.72 -28.23 14.45
CA CYS A 952 31.44 -28.33 13.01
C CYS A 952 32.29 -29.34 12.24
N PHE A 953 33.37 -29.87 12.81
CA PHE A 953 34.33 -30.70 12.08
C PHE A 953 34.18 -32.19 12.37
N ALA A 954 34.35 -33.04 11.36
CA ALA A 954 34.29 -34.50 11.49
C ALA A 954 35.61 -35.15 11.88
N SER A 955 36.75 -34.50 11.61
CA SER A 955 38.09 -35.07 11.78
C SER A 955 39.09 -34.02 12.28
N SER A 956 40.21 -34.48 12.85
CA SER A 956 41.33 -33.64 13.32
C SER A 956 41.99 -32.77 12.24
N GLN A 957 41.66 -33.03 10.98
CA GLN A 957 42.10 -32.30 9.80
C GLN A 957 41.24 -31.06 9.52
N LEU A 958 40.27 -30.76 10.39
CA LEU A 958 39.33 -29.63 10.27
C LEU A 958 38.43 -29.73 9.03
N GLU A 959 38.06 -30.96 8.66
CA GLU A 959 37.07 -31.22 7.61
C GLU A 959 35.66 -31.03 8.17
N TRP A 960 34.83 -30.22 7.49
CA TRP A 960 33.44 -30.00 7.90
C TRP A 960 32.67 -31.33 7.93
N ASP A 961 31.82 -31.51 8.95
CA ASP A 961 30.90 -32.65 9.02
C ASP A 961 29.80 -32.53 7.95
N ASP A 962 29.19 -33.66 7.63
CA ASP A 962 28.08 -33.72 6.67
C ASP A 962 26.90 -32.87 7.19
N VAL A 963 26.36 -32.02 6.32
CA VAL A 963 25.29 -31.05 6.62
C VAL A 963 24.08 -31.68 7.32
N ARG A 964 23.82 -32.98 7.11
CA ARG A 964 22.72 -33.72 7.76
C ARG A 964 22.92 -33.89 9.27
N TYR A 965 24.16 -33.79 9.74
CA TYR A 965 24.51 -33.81 11.15
C TYR A 965 24.68 -32.41 11.74
N LEU A 966 24.66 -31.37 10.93
CA LEU A 966 24.75 -30.00 11.41
C LEU A 966 23.35 -29.37 11.52
N SER A 967 23.26 -28.27 12.27
CA SER A 967 22.00 -27.59 12.54
C SER A 967 22.24 -26.11 12.80
N GLY A 968 21.28 -25.27 12.39
CA GLY A 968 21.32 -23.84 12.63
C GLY A 968 21.88 -23.03 11.48
N SER A 969 21.98 -21.72 11.69
CA SER A 969 22.45 -20.76 10.70
C SER A 969 23.00 -19.51 11.36
N VAL A 970 24.02 -18.91 10.77
CA VAL A 970 24.67 -17.69 11.28
C VAL A 970 24.99 -16.75 10.11
N GLY A 971 24.63 -15.47 10.24
CA GLY A 971 25.10 -14.42 9.33
C GLY A 971 26.56 -14.07 9.62
N HIS A 972 27.33 -13.74 8.61
CA HIS A 972 28.72 -13.31 8.72
C HIS A 972 28.92 -11.98 8.00
N GLY A 973 29.73 -11.10 8.57
CA GLY A 973 29.97 -9.76 8.02
C GLY A 973 29.71 -8.67 9.04
N LYS A 974 29.78 -7.41 8.64
CA LYS A 974 29.58 -6.26 9.55
C LYS A 974 28.14 -5.76 9.50
N GLY A 975 27.47 -5.74 10.65
CA GLY A 975 26.11 -5.23 10.81
C GLY A 975 25.02 -6.01 10.05
N PHE A 976 23.82 -5.41 9.97
CA PHE A 976 22.67 -5.92 9.22
C PHE A 976 22.29 -4.97 8.07
N PRO A 977 21.86 -5.49 6.90
CA PRO A 977 21.76 -6.90 6.53
C PRO A 977 23.12 -7.56 6.27
N SER A 978 23.21 -8.86 6.55
CA SER A 978 24.41 -9.67 6.30
C SER A 978 24.31 -10.34 4.92
N ASN A 979 25.27 -10.05 4.04
CA ASN A 979 25.35 -10.63 2.69
C ASN A 979 26.01 -12.03 2.66
N ASN A 980 26.21 -12.66 3.82
CA ASN A 980 26.82 -13.98 3.92
C ASN A 980 26.17 -14.78 5.05
N VAL A 981 25.00 -15.35 4.79
CA VAL A 981 24.31 -16.23 5.74
C VAL A 981 24.72 -17.67 5.50
N ARG A 982 25.48 -18.25 6.45
CA ARG A 982 25.86 -19.65 6.37
C ARG A 982 24.80 -20.52 7.03
N ARG A 983 24.13 -21.36 6.22
CA ARG A 983 23.20 -22.38 6.71
C ARG A 983 23.94 -23.69 6.96
N PHE A 984 23.89 -24.18 8.19
CA PHE A 984 24.51 -25.43 8.61
C PHE A 984 23.54 -26.61 8.55
N GLY A 985 22.24 -26.36 8.74
CA GLY A 985 21.18 -27.36 8.66
C GLY A 985 19.87 -26.80 9.22
N PRO A 986 18.78 -27.58 9.26
CA PRO A 986 17.53 -27.12 9.86
C PRO A 986 17.75 -26.74 11.34
N SER A 987 17.17 -25.63 11.78
CA SER A 987 17.14 -25.23 13.20
C SER A 987 16.10 -26.04 13.99
N GLY A 988 16.05 -25.87 15.31
CA GLY A 988 15.11 -26.59 16.18
C GLY A 988 15.49 -28.06 16.41
N GLN A 989 16.74 -28.44 16.14
CA GLN A 989 17.18 -29.84 16.21
C GLN A 989 17.96 -30.12 17.49
N ALA A 990 17.73 -31.29 18.07
CA ALA A 990 18.53 -31.79 19.18
C ALA A 990 20.00 -31.94 18.75
N CYS A 991 20.91 -31.37 19.54
CA CYS A 991 22.34 -31.35 19.28
C CYS A 991 23.12 -32.01 20.42
N LYS A 992 24.30 -32.53 20.09
CA LYS A 992 25.30 -33.02 21.05
C LYS A 992 26.37 -31.99 21.35
N LEU A 993 26.63 -31.10 20.39
CA LEU A 993 27.60 -30.01 20.48
C LEU A 993 26.93 -28.73 19.95
N LEU A 994 27.16 -27.61 20.61
CA LEU A 994 26.68 -26.28 20.21
C LEU A 994 27.88 -25.37 19.99
N ASP A 995 27.72 -24.39 19.10
CA ASP A 995 28.69 -23.33 18.89
C ASP A 995 28.70 -22.36 20.07
N GLY A 996 29.89 -22.00 20.57
CA GLY A 996 30.05 -21.07 21.69
C GLY A 996 29.70 -19.62 21.39
N LEU A 997 29.38 -19.28 20.14
CA LEU A 997 29.05 -17.91 19.73
C LEU A 997 27.88 -17.31 20.53
N LEU A 998 26.84 -18.12 20.77
CA LEU A 998 25.69 -17.76 21.59
C LEU A 998 25.11 -19.02 22.24
N LEU A 999 25.08 -19.03 23.57
CA LEU A 999 24.49 -20.10 24.38
C LEU A 999 23.46 -19.54 25.36
N ILE A 1000 22.26 -20.13 25.38
CA ILE A 1000 21.13 -19.70 26.21
C ILE A 1000 20.79 -20.82 27.19
N ALA A 1001 20.57 -20.47 28.46
CA ALA A 1001 20.08 -21.41 29.47
C ALA A 1001 19.36 -20.70 30.62
N ASP A 1002 18.40 -21.38 31.24
CA ASP A 1002 17.82 -20.93 32.52
C ASP A 1002 18.84 -21.10 33.66
N SER A 1003 19.18 -20.01 34.35
CA SER A 1003 20.12 -20.03 35.48
C SER A 1003 19.75 -21.03 36.57
N GLU A 1004 18.46 -21.22 36.86
CA GLU A 1004 18.03 -22.17 37.89
C GLU A 1004 18.33 -23.60 37.48
N THR A 1005 18.20 -23.92 36.18
CA THR A 1005 18.57 -25.22 35.64
C THR A 1005 20.08 -25.46 35.78
N LEU A 1006 20.90 -24.47 35.45
CA LEU A 1006 22.37 -24.56 35.59
C LEU A 1006 22.77 -24.77 37.06
N VAL A 1007 22.21 -23.98 37.98
CA VAL A 1007 22.48 -24.07 39.42
C VAL A 1007 22.02 -25.41 39.98
N LYS A 1008 20.78 -25.82 39.70
CA LYS A 1008 20.19 -27.08 40.19
C LYS A 1008 20.97 -28.31 39.72
N ARG A 1009 21.50 -28.28 38.49
CA ARG A 1009 22.28 -29.39 37.92
C ARG A 1009 23.77 -29.29 38.22
N ASN A 1010 24.20 -28.23 38.91
CA ASN A 1010 25.61 -27.89 39.11
C ASN A 1010 26.40 -27.98 37.79
N LEU A 1011 25.85 -27.39 36.73
CA LEU A 1011 26.52 -27.29 35.43
C LEU A 1011 27.28 -25.96 35.38
N ARG A 1012 28.58 -26.05 35.06
CA ARG A 1012 29.52 -24.91 35.06
C ARG A 1012 30.48 -25.03 33.90
N PHE A 1013 31.06 -23.92 33.49
CA PHE A 1013 32.17 -23.92 32.54
C PHE A 1013 33.46 -24.32 33.25
N ASP A 1014 34.26 -25.20 32.66
CA ASP A 1014 35.55 -25.56 33.25
C ASP A 1014 36.60 -24.49 32.90
N GLU A 1015 37.16 -23.86 33.93
CA GLU A 1015 38.08 -22.73 33.78
C GLU A 1015 39.43 -23.11 33.15
N GLN A 1016 39.73 -24.41 33.01
CA GLN A 1016 40.87 -24.85 32.20
C GLN A 1016 40.73 -24.47 30.71
N PHE A 1017 39.50 -24.25 30.24
CA PHE A 1017 39.18 -23.80 28.88
C PHE A 1017 38.83 -22.31 28.89
N LYS A 1018 39.82 -21.44 28.65
CA LYS A 1018 39.63 -19.98 28.78
C LYS A 1018 38.82 -19.35 27.66
N PHE A 1019 38.99 -19.79 26.41
CA PHE A 1019 38.34 -19.22 25.22
C PHE A 1019 38.10 -20.27 24.13
N HIS A 1020 39.02 -21.19 23.90
CA HIS A 1020 38.78 -22.35 23.04
C HIS A 1020 38.27 -23.53 23.87
N PHE A 1021 37.36 -24.32 23.31
CA PHE A 1021 36.80 -25.58 23.87
C PHE A 1021 35.92 -25.44 25.12
N TYR A 1022 35.63 -24.24 25.62
CA TYR A 1022 34.71 -24.09 26.76
C TYR A 1022 33.28 -24.51 26.40
N ASP A 1023 32.88 -24.27 25.14
CA ASP A 1023 31.61 -24.66 24.54
C ASP A 1023 31.50 -26.18 24.38
N MET A 1024 32.51 -26.81 23.78
CA MET A 1024 32.62 -28.26 23.64
C MET A 1024 32.57 -28.98 24.99
N ASP A 1025 33.33 -28.47 25.97
CA ASP A 1025 33.34 -29.00 27.32
C ASP A 1025 32.00 -28.81 28.03
N PHE A 1026 31.41 -27.62 27.92
CA PHE A 1026 30.11 -27.30 28.51
C PHE A 1026 29.01 -28.22 27.96
N CYS A 1027 28.97 -28.43 26.64
CA CYS A 1027 28.04 -29.38 26.01
C CYS A 1027 28.25 -30.81 26.52
N ARG A 1028 29.50 -31.24 26.69
CA ARG A 1028 29.79 -32.60 27.17
C ARG A 1028 29.42 -32.78 28.64
N GLN A 1029 29.65 -31.78 29.48
CA GLN A 1029 29.18 -31.78 30.86
C GLN A 1029 27.64 -31.78 30.95
N ALA A 1030 26.96 -31.02 30.08
CA ALA A 1030 25.52 -31.00 30.00
C ALA A 1030 24.95 -32.36 29.58
N GLU A 1031 25.55 -33.01 28.58
CA GLU A 1031 25.20 -34.37 28.16
C GLU A 1031 25.37 -35.37 29.31
N LEU A 1032 26.50 -35.35 30.04
CA LEU A 1032 26.72 -36.21 31.20
C LEU A 1032 25.71 -35.99 32.33
N LYS A 1033 25.10 -34.81 32.38
CA LYS A 1033 24.04 -34.45 33.34
C LYS A 1033 22.62 -34.67 32.80
N ASN A 1034 22.49 -35.28 31.62
CA ASN A 1034 21.24 -35.57 30.92
C ASN A 1034 20.40 -34.32 30.61
N LEU A 1035 21.06 -33.23 30.19
CA LEU A 1035 20.38 -32.02 29.71
C LEU A 1035 20.16 -32.09 28.20
N ARG A 1036 18.98 -31.64 27.77
CA ARG A 1036 18.60 -31.54 26.36
C ARG A 1036 19.24 -30.30 25.76
N MET A 1037 20.02 -30.49 24.72
CA MET A 1037 20.64 -29.39 23.98
C MET A 1037 20.08 -29.35 22.56
N GLY A 1038 19.93 -28.16 22.00
CA GLY A 1038 19.47 -28.01 20.63
C GLY A 1038 19.76 -26.63 20.08
N THR A 1039 19.53 -26.48 18.78
CA THR A 1039 19.56 -25.17 18.14
C THR A 1039 18.16 -24.57 18.10
N TRP A 1040 18.06 -23.24 18.11
CA TRP A 1040 16.82 -22.51 17.84
C TRP A 1040 17.08 -21.42 16.80
N PRO A 1041 16.16 -21.17 15.85
CA PRO A 1041 16.36 -20.10 14.89
C PRO A 1041 16.36 -18.76 15.63
N MET A 1042 17.48 -18.06 15.58
CA MET A 1042 17.61 -16.66 15.98
C MET A 1042 18.48 -15.94 14.96
N SER A 1043 18.03 -14.78 14.51
CA SER A 1043 18.77 -13.97 13.54
C SER A 1043 19.92 -13.23 14.23
N VAL A 1044 21.15 -13.57 13.85
CA VAL A 1044 22.37 -12.90 14.31
C VAL A 1044 23.39 -12.76 13.19
N VAL A 1045 24.26 -11.76 13.30
CA VAL A 1045 25.44 -11.58 12.43
C VAL A 1045 26.70 -11.59 13.27
N HIS A 1046 27.67 -12.42 12.88
CA HIS A 1046 28.98 -12.55 13.51
C HIS A 1046 30.02 -11.74 12.71
N GLU A 1047 30.60 -10.71 13.31
CA GLU A 1047 31.54 -9.81 12.62
C GLU A 1047 32.96 -10.39 12.46
N SER A 1048 33.31 -11.39 13.27
CA SER A 1048 34.62 -12.06 13.22
C SER A 1048 34.58 -13.39 12.45
N VAL A 1049 35.73 -13.79 11.94
CA VAL A 1049 35.94 -15.13 11.38
C VAL A 1049 36.51 -16.02 12.49
N GLY A 1050 35.84 -17.13 12.81
CA GLY A 1050 36.31 -18.06 13.83
C GLY A 1050 37.73 -18.56 13.55
N ALA A 1051 38.61 -18.53 14.56
CA ALA A 1051 40.01 -18.92 14.42
C ALA A 1051 40.24 -20.35 14.92
N PHE A 1052 40.45 -21.30 14.00
CA PHE A 1052 40.83 -22.69 14.29
C PHE A 1052 42.28 -22.94 13.88
N GLY A 1053 43.06 -23.65 14.71
CA GLY A 1053 44.43 -24.06 14.40
C GLY A 1053 45.63 -23.31 15.02
N PRO A 1054 45.52 -22.07 15.57
CA PRO A 1054 46.60 -21.43 16.32
C PRO A 1054 47.05 -22.25 17.56
N ASP A 1055 48.25 -21.98 18.08
CA ASP A 1055 48.84 -22.75 19.20
C ASP A 1055 47.93 -22.83 20.44
N ALA A 1056 47.28 -21.72 20.80
CA ALA A 1056 46.33 -21.67 21.92
C ALA A 1056 45.11 -22.59 21.72
N TRP A 1057 44.68 -22.78 20.46
CA TRP A 1057 43.61 -23.71 20.11
C TRP A 1057 44.11 -25.16 20.21
N ARG A 1058 45.32 -25.47 19.72
CA ARG A 1058 45.91 -26.82 19.79
C ARG A 1058 46.10 -27.29 21.22
N GLU A 1059 46.61 -26.42 22.09
CA GLU A 1059 46.72 -26.73 23.52
C GLU A 1059 45.34 -26.97 24.15
N GLY A 1060 44.33 -26.18 23.78
CA GLY A 1060 42.94 -26.39 24.22
C GLY A 1060 42.39 -27.75 23.78
N TYR A 1061 42.69 -28.13 22.54
CA TYR A 1061 42.29 -29.42 21.97
C TYR A 1061 42.93 -30.60 22.71
N GLU A 1062 44.24 -30.55 22.97
CA GLU A 1062 44.94 -31.58 23.75
C GLU A 1062 44.40 -31.67 25.18
N ARG A 1063 44.14 -30.54 25.83
CA ARG A 1063 43.48 -30.51 27.16
C ARG A 1063 42.10 -31.17 27.12
N TYR A 1064 41.29 -30.87 26.10
CA TYR A 1064 39.96 -31.45 25.92
C TYR A 1064 40.02 -32.98 25.72
N LEU A 1065 40.92 -33.47 24.87
CA LEU A 1065 41.12 -34.92 24.69
C LEU A 1065 41.58 -35.60 25.97
N ASN A 1066 42.54 -34.99 26.69
CA ASN A 1066 43.05 -35.53 27.95
C ASN A 1066 41.98 -35.60 29.04
N LYS A 1067 41.12 -34.58 29.15
CA LYS A 1067 40.01 -34.56 30.13
C LYS A 1067 39.07 -35.74 29.96
N TYR A 1068 38.74 -36.07 28.71
CA TYR A 1068 37.72 -37.06 28.40
C TYR A 1068 38.24 -38.42 27.94
N LYS A 1069 39.56 -38.57 27.78
CA LYS A 1069 40.23 -39.77 27.27
C LYS A 1069 39.75 -40.17 25.87
N ASP A 1070 39.53 -39.17 25.01
CA ASP A 1070 39.02 -39.32 23.64
C ASP A 1070 40.11 -39.54 22.57
#